data_AF-A0A812UGB6-F1
#
_entry.id   AF-A0A812UGB6-F1
#
_cell.length_a   1.000
_cell.length_b   1.000
_cell.length_c   1.000
_cell.angle_alpha   90.00
_cell.angle_beta   90.00
_cell.angle_gamma   90.00
#
_symmetry.space_group_name_H-M   'P 1'
#
loop_
_entity.id
_entity.type
_entity.pdbx_description
1 polymer ?
#
loop_
_entity_poly.entity_id
_entity_poly.type
_entity_poly.pdbx_seq_one_letter_code
_entity_poly.pdbx_strand_id
1 'polypeptide(L)'
;MSSARLLLLFLGLLEPASVAEGHGASACDSQNASSCDEVEFLQSRHERKRKLQVTACSDVNQDCRATGCCTNEGFTCYEKDEHWASCRESCTPGINPADPPEHQTPWSCHVVVVCSQQGEDCRGSRCCADEGFLCYEKDQYWASCRESCSPGINPADPPEHQTPWNCNVLSRCSQQGQDCRNTGCCEDEGFLCYEKDQYWASCRQSCQPGINPNDPPEHQTPWTCNVIGDGPSPGPSPEEGPFSTGTVGSSLARMYEMRDVLTSQPVLGSAARAVLSSGGAAGGVVSEGQGYGLLVSGAILASLPADHPDYNAVLDLTYEYFLGWRRMCELSNSPSSCQEGNFQCGGGQYPCLPHWKFAADLTTVLETGSAPDGDADALTGMILAVLALEAQDSQAAWLAEVGQWAFDTCRQFYISSTVLSSSGQHRIVKLGACWGGWGEAGQNPSYHAPAVYRLCRDYMKKKAGQYGSSATEGEDLEAEWNKVIMTSYKALWSVQCPSTGLVPNWAKIWEEGDVLKSAGGFSGSGTPGQEFGAEAARTMWRVALDHLLFPDAGEARSFLNPVVAHLETKERWTGNWWDNWVDYLNVDYSCLVNQVFGGWSWNWFIAGPTWSSLVCRVDSVQAGRQQQLIDAAGQRLVHQGISDYYGGSWLAISTVTLNGDITNAARRIGLVDSAAAKAVPR
;
A
#
# COMPACT_ATOMS: atom_id res chain seq x y z
N MET A 1 51.15 -31.07 -51.94
CA MET A 1 50.43 -29.89 -52.44
C MET A 1 50.21 -29.01 -51.21
N SER A 2 51.18 -28.19 -50.79
CA SER A 2 51.60 -26.90 -51.41
C SER A 2 50.43 -25.91 -51.43
N SER A 3 50.51 -24.64 -51.04
CA SER A 3 51.50 -23.76 -50.37
C SER A 3 50.71 -22.45 -50.18
N ALA A 4 50.59 -21.85 -48.98
CA ALA A 4 51.56 -20.94 -48.38
C ALA A 4 51.89 -19.67 -49.21
N ARG A 5 51.60 -18.50 -48.61
CA ARG A 5 52.24 -17.17 -48.82
C ARG A 5 51.95 -16.42 -50.15
N LEU A 6 52.16 -15.10 -50.28
CA LEU A 6 52.25 -13.92 -49.38
C LEU A 6 52.74 -12.72 -50.25
N LEU A 7 52.31 -11.46 -49.95
CA LEU A 7 53.05 -10.21 -50.28
C LEU A 7 53.23 -9.85 -51.80
N LEU A 8 53.50 -8.62 -52.26
CA LEU A 8 53.40 -7.21 -51.78
C LEU A 8 53.61 -6.28 -53.01
N LEU A 9 53.91 -4.98 -52.75
CA LEU A 9 54.62 -3.99 -53.59
C LEU A 9 53.72 -3.15 -54.53
N PHE A 10 53.90 -1.84 -54.71
CA PHE A 10 54.84 -0.83 -54.15
C PHE A 10 54.23 0.58 -54.45
N LEU A 11 54.49 1.73 -53.81
CA LEU A 11 55.30 2.18 -52.65
C LEU A 11 54.36 2.96 -51.66
N GLY A 12 54.73 3.62 -50.55
CA GLY A 12 56.01 3.98 -49.91
C GLY A 12 56.47 5.41 -50.22
N LEU A 13 57.02 6.24 -49.32
CA LEU A 13 57.34 6.20 -47.87
C LEU A 13 57.35 7.70 -47.40
N LEU A 14 57.12 8.06 -46.14
CA LEU A 14 58.12 8.08 -45.06
C LEU A 14 57.47 8.32 -43.67
N GLU A 15 58.22 7.92 -42.65
CA GLU A 15 57.91 7.72 -41.22
C GLU A 15 58.99 8.49 -40.38
N PRO A 16 59.15 8.34 -39.03
CA PRO A 16 58.28 7.89 -37.94
C PRO A 16 58.42 8.73 -36.61
N ALA A 17 57.89 8.17 -35.51
CA ALA A 17 58.49 8.13 -34.15
C ALA A 17 58.17 9.22 -33.10
N SER A 18 58.42 8.86 -31.83
CA SER A 18 57.84 9.44 -30.62
C SER A 18 58.83 9.53 -29.44
N VAL A 19 58.44 10.28 -28.40
CA VAL A 19 59.01 10.33 -27.02
C VAL A 19 60.44 10.89 -26.86
N ALA A 20 60.58 12.05 -26.19
CA ALA A 20 61.37 12.21 -24.94
C ALA A 20 61.52 13.69 -24.48
N GLU A 21 61.56 13.82 -23.16
CA GLU A 21 62.08 14.87 -22.24
C GLU A 21 62.93 16.06 -22.75
N GLY A 22 62.74 17.23 -22.11
CA GLY A 22 63.85 17.88 -21.37
C GLY A 22 64.31 19.31 -21.74
N HIS A 23 64.13 20.25 -20.78
CA HIS A 23 65.02 21.40 -20.41
C HIS A 23 65.40 22.47 -21.48
N GLY A 24 65.57 23.77 -21.22
CA GLY A 24 65.63 24.66 -20.03
C GLY A 24 66.44 25.93 -20.46
N ALA A 25 66.57 27.05 -19.74
CA ALA A 25 65.95 27.59 -18.53
C ALA A 25 66.26 29.11 -18.41
N SER A 26 65.43 29.88 -17.69
CA SER A 26 65.77 31.13 -16.98
C SER A 26 64.62 31.38 -16.00
N ALA A 27 64.77 31.20 -14.69
CA ALA A 27 65.36 32.18 -13.76
C ALA A 27 64.69 33.57 -13.90
N CYS A 28 64.13 34.16 -12.84
CA CYS A 28 64.64 34.17 -11.47
C CYS A 28 63.86 33.37 -10.41
N ASP A 29 64.61 32.95 -9.37
CA ASP A 29 64.13 32.37 -8.11
C ASP A 29 64.17 33.43 -6.98
N SER A 30 63.55 33.09 -5.86
CA SER A 30 63.44 33.78 -4.58
C SER A 30 64.66 34.58 -4.09
N GLN A 31 64.47 35.89 -3.90
CA GLN A 31 64.64 36.56 -2.58
C GLN A 31 64.12 38.00 -2.60
N ASN A 32 63.67 38.45 -1.43
CA ASN A 32 63.07 39.75 -1.11
C ASN A 32 63.92 40.98 -1.55
N ALA A 33 63.42 41.84 -2.46
CA ALA A 33 63.72 43.29 -2.48
C ALA A 33 62.91 44.12 -3.52
N SER A 34 61.99 44.93 -2.99
CA SER A 34 61.65 46.32 -3.40
C SER A 34 61.33 46.72 -4.86
N SER A 35 60.09 47.19 -5.02
CA SER A 35 59.65 48.42 -5.69
C SER A 35 59.58 48.49 -7.23
N CYS A 36 58.34 48.43 -7.70
CA CYS A 36 57.77 49.29 -8.75
C CYS A 36 56.29 49.46 -8.40
N ASP A 37 56.00 50.38 -7.47
CA ASP A 37 54.68 50.59 -6.86
C ASP A 37 53.79 51.56 -7.67
N GLU A 38 52.46 51.38 -7.51
CA GLU A 38 51.35 52.35 -7.65
C GLU A 38 51.29 53.22 -8.94
N VAL A 39 50.16 53.34 -9.66
CA VAL A 39 48.76 53.57 -9.26
C VAL A 39 47.80 52.93 -10.30
N GLU A 40 46.48 52.85 -10.00
CA GLU A 40 45.34 52.47 -10.87
C GLU A 40 44.92 50.99 -10.93
N PHE A 41 44.24 50.49 -9.87
CA PHE A 41 43.24 49.42 -10.04
C PHE A 41 42.05 49.42 -9.04
N LEU A 42 41.79 50.54 -8.35
CA LEU A 42 40.80 50.60 -7.25
C LEU A 42 39.68 51.65 -7.39
N GLN A 43 39.45 52.21 -8.59
CA GLN A 43 38.33 53.16 -8.81
C GLN A 43 37.15 52.59 -9.64
N SER A 44 37.31 51.46 -10.34
CA SER A 44 36.25 50.90 -11.19
C SER A 44 35.27 49.92 -10.52
N ARG A 45 35.51 49.51 -9.25
CA ARG A 45 34.65 48.59 -8.49
C ARG A 45 33.68 49.24 -7.50
N HIS A 46 33.97 50.43 -6.99
CA HIS A 46 33.10 51.09 -6.00
C HIS A 46 31.86 51.77 -6.62
N GLU A 47 31.91 52.22 -7.88
CA GLU A 47 30.73 52.79 -8.54
C GLU A 47 29.78 51.74 -9.12
N ARG A 48 30.27 50.54 -9.46
CA ARG A 48 29.40 49.40 -9.86
C ARG A 48 28.76 48.68 -8.68
N LYS A 49 29.31 48.81 -7.46
CA LYS A 49 28.68 48.33 -6.22
C LYS A 49 27.77 49.36 -5.53
N ARG A 50 27.54 50.54 -6.14
CA ARG A 50 26.60 51.56 -5.65
C ARG A 50 25.36 51.77 -6.55
N LYS A 51 25.12 50.82 -7.46
CA LYS A 51 23.89 50.67 -8.26
C LYS A 51 23.52 49.19 -8.43
N LEU A 52 23.25 48.49 -7.33
CA LEU A 52 22.02 47.73 -7.28
C LEU A 52 21.07 48.57 -6.42
N GLN A 53 19.98 49.01 -7.04
CA GLN A 53 18.93 49.73 -6.34
C GLN A 53 18.21 48.74 -5.42
N VAL A 54 17.80 49.22 -4.24
CA VAL A 54 16.57 48.72 -3.62
C VAL A 54 15.51 48.78 -4.72
N THR A 55 15.01 47.63 -5.17
CA THR A 55 13.94 47.61 -6.16
C THR A 55 12.73 48.26 -5.51
N ALA A 56 12.39 49.47 -5.95
CA ALA A 56 11.18 50.12 -5.47
C ALA A 56 9.98 49.23 -5.82
N CYS A 57 9.00 49.18 -4.92
CA CYS A 57 7.79 48.43 -5.17
C CYS A 57 7.07 48.91 -6.44
N SER A 58 6.23 48.05 -7.00
CA SER A 58 5.51 48.34 -8.25
C SER A 58 4.25 49.17 -8.01
N ASP A 59 3.91 50.03 -8.96
CA ASP A 59 2.62 50.73 -8.98
C ASP A 59 1.49 49.82 -9.50
N VAL A 60 0.23 50.21 -9.29
CA VAL A 60 -1.02 49.47 -9.65
C VAL A 60 -1.05 48.89 -11.07
N ASN A 61 -0.34 49.49 -12.03
CA ASN A 61 -0.30 49.10 -13.45
C ASN A 61 1.09 48.63 -13.94
N GLN A 62 1.99 48.27 -13.03
CA GLN A 62 3.29 47.69 -13.36
C GLN A 62 3.34 46.21 -13.00
N ASP A 63 4.06 45.42 -13.80
CA ASP A 63 4.29 44.01 -13.48
C ASP A 63 5.08 43.90 -12.17
N CYS A 64 4.45 43.35 -11.15
CA CYS A 64 5.02 43.28 -9.81
C CYS A 64 5.77 41.97 -9.52
N ARG A 65 5.86 41.02 -10.47
CA ARG A 65 6.55 39.72 -10.25
C ARG A 65 8.01 39.87 -9.84
N ALA A 66 8.71 40.86 -10.38
CA ALA A 66 10.12 41.10 -10.07
C ALA A 66 10.36 41.86 -8.74
N THR A 67 9.31 42.46 -8.16
CA THR A 67 9.41 43.29 -6.95
C THR A 67 8.75 42.64 -5.75
N GLY A 68 7.69 41.86 -5.97
CA GLY A 68 6.90 41.20 -4.93
C GLY A 68 6.19 42.15 -3.97
N CYS A 69 6.12 43.45 -4.27
CA CYS A 69 5.56 44.46 -3.38
C CYS A 69 4.97 45.65 -4.13
N CYS A 70 4.11 46.40 -3.46
CA CYS A 70 3.33 47.50 -4.04
C CYS A 70 3.61 48.85 -3.37
N THR A 71 3.62 49.94 -4.16
CA THR A 71 3.81 51.31 -3.65
C THR A 71 2.61 51.82 -2.85
N ASN A 72 1.42 51.31 -3.17
CA ASN A 72 0.17 51.66 -2.51
C ASN A 72 0.00 50.89 -1.20
N GLU A 73 -0.21 51.62 -0.10
CA GLU A 73 -0.55 51.05 1.20
C GLU A 73 -1.87 50.27 1.10
N GLY A 74 -1.87 49.02 1.58
CA GLY A 74 -3.01 48.09 1.47
C GLY A 74 -3.11 47.32 0.15
N PHE A 75 -2.21 47.52 -0.82
CA PHE A 75 -2.19 46.76 -2.07
C PHE A 75 -1.21 45.59 -1.99
N THR A 76 -1.61 44.46 -2.57
CA THR A 76 -0.83 43.21 -2.64
C THR A 76 -0.50 42.89 -4.09
N CYS A 77 0.68 42.32 -4.33
CA CYS A 77 1.07 41.87 -5.67
C CYS A 77 0.39 40.52 -5.95
N TYR A 78 -0.63 40.54 -6.80
CA TYR A 78 -1.36 39.33 -7.17
C TYR A 78 -0.97 38.87 -8.55
N GLU A 79 -0.58 37.60 -8.66
CA GLU A 79 -0.38 36.91 -9.92
C GLU A 79 -1.69 36.78 -10.69
N LYS A 80 -1.60 36.98 -11.99
CA LYS A 80 -2.64 36.64 -12.95
C LYS A 80 -2.34 35.28 -13.56
N ASP A 81 -1.17 35.17 -14.17
CA ASP A 81 -0.63 33.99 -14.83
C ASP A 81 0.91 34.04 -14.79
N GLU A 82 1.57 33.00 -15.31
CA GLU A 82 3.04 32.90 -15.39
C GLU A 82 3.70 34.06 -16.18
N HIS A 83 2.93 34.96 -16.80
CA HIS A 83 3.41 36.08 -17.60
C HIS A 83 3.02 37.46 -17.05
N TRP A 84 2.24 37.56 -15.96
CA TRP A 84 1.86 38.85 -15.36
C TRP A 84 1.44 38.76 -13.88
N ALA A 85 1.88 39.71 -13.06
CA ALA A 85 1.25 40.02 -11.76
C ALA A 85 1.04 41.52 -11.62
N SER A 86 -0.01 41.95 -10.90
CA SER A 86 -0.31 43.38 -10.71
C SER A 86 -0.63 43.69 -9.25
N CYS A 87 -0.29 44.90 -8.84
CA CYS A 87 -0.63 45.43 -7.53
C CYS A 87 -2.12 45.77 -7.44
N ARG A 88 -2.86 45.09 -6.55
CA ARG A 88 -4.32 45.30 -6.35
C ARG A 88 -4.68 45.26 -4.87
N GLU A 89 -5.75 45.95 -4.50
CA GLU A 89 -6.33 45.90 -3.14
C GLU A 89 -7.00 44.53 -2.85
N SER A 90 -7.52 43.87 -3.88
CA SER A 90 -8.05 42.50 -3.81
C SER A 90 -7.97 41.81 -5.18
N CYS A 91 -8.07 40.48 -5.17
CA CYS A 91 -8.09 39.63 -6.35
C CYS A 91 -9.12 38.51 -6.16
N THR A 92 -9.84 38.16 -7.23
CA THR A 92 -10.80 37.05 -7.26
C THR A 92 -10.36 36.08 -8.36
N PRO A 93 -10.13 34.78 -8.06
CA PRO A 93 -9.69 33.82 -9.07
C PRO A 93 -10.66 33.70 -10.25
N GLY A 94 -10.11 33.46 -11.44
CA GLY A 94 -10.88 33.35 -12.69
C GLY A 94 -10.83 34.61 -13.56
N ILE A 95 -11.68 34.65 -14.59
CA ILE A 95 -11.66 35.72 -15.60
C ILE A 95 -12.27 37.00 -15.02
N ASN A 96 -11.47 38.08 -14.94
CA ASN A 96 -11.94 39.40 -14.54
C ASN A 96 -12.56 40.14 -15.74
N PRO A 97 -13.87 40.44 -15.77
CA PRO A 97 -14.52 41.12 -16.90
C PRO A 97 -14.09 42.59 -17.05
N ALA A 98 -13.42 43.17 -16.06
CA ALA A 98 -12.85 44.52 -16.13
C ALA A 98 -11.50 44.59 -16.86
N ASP A 99 -10.87 43.44 -17.15
CA ASP A 99 -9.67 43.39 -17.98
C ASP A 99 -10.03 43.64 -19.46
N PRO A 100 -9.13 44.24 -20.28
CA PRO A 100 -9.35 44.40 -21.71
C PRO A 100 -9.71 43.06 -22.39
N PRO A 101 -10.64 43.00 -23.36
CA PRO A 101 -11.09 41.74 -23.96
C PRO A 101 -9.97 40.83 -24.49
N GLU A 102 -8.92 41.42 -25.07
CA GLU A 102 -7.69 40.78 -25.54
C GLU A 102 -6.82 40.16 -24.43
N HIS A 103 -7.12 40.46 -23.16
CA HIS A 103 -6.40 40.06 -21.97
C HIS A 103 -7.30 39.40 -20.92
N GLN A 104 -8.51 38.93 -21.27
CA GLN A 104 -9.41 38.22 -20.33
C GLN A 104 -8.99 36.76 -20.09
N THR A 105 -7.74 36.54 -19.69
CA THR A 105 -7.25 35.26 -19.14
C THR A 105 -7.60 35.15 -17.64
N PRO A 106 -7.72 33.92 -17.09
CA PRO A 106 -7.97 33.72 -15.67
C PRO A 106 -6.86 34.32 -14.80
N TRP A 107 -7.22 34.92 -13.66
CA TRP A 107 -6.28 35.23 -12.59
C TRP A 107 -6.13 34.01 -11.66
N SER A 108 -4.89 33.65 -11.34
CA SER A 108 -4.56 32.70 -10.27
C SER A 108 -4.75 33.32 -8.88
N CYS A 109 -4.48 34.63 -8.76
CA CYS A 109 -4.50 35.40 -7.52
C CYS A 109 -3.51 34.92 -6.45
N HIS A 110 -2.46 34.18 -6.82
CA HIS A 110 -1.37 33.88 -5.90
C HIS A 110 -0.62 35.16 -5.53
N VAL A 111 -0.23 35.31 -4.26
CA VAL A 111 0.50 36.50 -3.80
C VAL A 111 1.98 36.34 -4.17
N VAL A 112 2.47 37.12 -5.13
CA VAL A 112 3.89 37.07 -5.53
C VAL A 112 4.71 37.88 -4.55
N VAL A 113 5.72 37.26 -3.94
CA VAL A 113 6.64 37.95 -3.03
C VAL A 113 8.05 37.43 -3.18
N VAL A 114 9.03 38.33 -3.09
CA VAL A 114 10.46 37.97 -3.03
C VAL A 114 10.84 37.67 -1.57
N CYS A 115 11.55 36.57 -1.32
CA CYS A 115 12.06 36.22 0.01
C CYS A 115 13.39 36.91 0.33
N SER A 116 13.64 37.18 1.61
CA SER A 116 14.91 37.76 2.07
C SER A 116 16.05 36.73 1.99
N GLN A 117 17.27 37.18 1.70
CA GLN A 117 18.46 36.33 1.72
C GLN A 117 18.96 36.11 3.16
N GLN A 118 19.84 35.12 3.37
CA GLN A 118 20.56 34.88 4.61
C GLN A 118 21.10 36.19 5.23
N GLY A 119 20.74 36.44 6.49
CA GLY A 119 21.22 37.59 7.25
C GLY A 119 20.53 38.94 6.96
N GLU A 120 19.66 39.03 5.94
CA GLU A 120 18.86 40.23 5.69
C GLU A 120 17.69 40.37 6.67
N ASP A 121 17.11 41.57 6.78
CA ASP A 121 15.88 41.77 7.57
C ASP A 121 14.70 41.10 6.86
N CYS A 122 14.05 40.18 7.56
CA CYS A 122 12.93 39.41 7.03
C CYS A 122 11.59 39.76 7.68
N ARG A 123 11.45 40.82 8.49
CA ARG A 123 10.15 41.20 9.06
C ARG A 123 9.10 41.58 8.01
N GLY A 124 9.56 42.20 6.92
CA GLY A 124 8.72 42.60 5.79
C GLY A 124 8.41 41.44 4.84
N SER A 125 9.39 40.57 4.57
CA SER A 125 9.19 39.40 3.71
C SER A 125 8.48 38.28 4.46
N ARG A 126 8.95 37.87 5.65
CA ARG A 126 8.52 36.69 6.42
C ARG A 126 8.73 35.36 5.70
N CYS A 127 9.70 35.32 4.78
CA CYS A 127 10.22 34.08 4.19
C CYS A 127 11.69 34.29 3.80
N CYS A 128 12.39 33.17 3.65
CA CYS A 128 13.81 33.13 3.33
C CYS A 128 14.03 32.45 1.97
N ALA A 129 14.98 32.98 1.20
CA ALA A 129 15.30 32.46 -0.13
C ALA A 129 16.18 31.20 -0.08
N ASP A 130 16.96 31.05 1.00
CA ASP A 130 17.87 29.93 1.23
C ASP A 130 17.14 28.69 1.80
N GLU A 131 17.45 27.51 1.26
CA GLU A 131 16.86 26.25 1.69
C GLU A 131 17.25 25.91 3.14
N GLY A 132 16.27 25.55 3.98
CA GLY A 132 16.46 25.27 5.41
C GLY A 132 16.51 26.51 6.31
N PHE A 133 16.31 27.73 5.77
CA PHE A 133 16.34 28.96 6.57
C PHE A 133 14.94 29.42 6.97
N LEU A 134 14.79 29.85 8.22
CA LEU A 134 13.55 30.45 8.74
C LEU A 134 13.78 31.92 9.11
N CYS A 135 12.71 32.71 9.03
CA CYS A 135 12.73 34.11 9.45
C CYS A 135 12.59 34.18 10.96
N TYR A 136 13.70 34.33 11.68
CA TYR A 136 13.69 34.42 13.14
C TYR A 136 13.66 35.87 13.60
N GLU A 137 12.67 36.23 14.41
CA GLU A 137 12.62 37.50 15.12
C GLU A 137 13.75 37.57 16.16
N LYS A 138 14.36 38.75 16.25
CA LYS A 138 15.24 39.12 17.36
C LYS A 138 14.43 39.91 18.38
N ASP A 139 13.84 40.99 17.90
CA ASP A 139 12.93 41.88 18.59
C ASP A 139 12.02 42.59 17.56
N GLN A 140 11.06 43.39 18.01
CA GLN A 140 10.11 44.12 17.14
C GLN A 140 10.77 45.00 16.05
N TYR A 141 12.06 45.36 16.22
CA TYR A 141 12.83 46.19 15.31
C TYR A 141 13.76 45.40 14.37
N TRP A 142 13.89 44.08 14.53
CA TRP A 142 14.72 43.24 13.65
C TRP A 142 14.31 41.75 13.65
N ALA A 143 14.24 41.14 12.46
CA ALA A 143 14.25 39.69 12.28
C ALA A 143 15.30 39.34 11.23
N SER A 144 15.72 38.08 11.13
CA SER A 144 16.66 37.68 10.08
C SER A 144 16.50 36.24 9.62
N CYS A 145 16.82 36.00 8.36
CA CYS A 145 16.85 34.66 7.77
C CYS A 145 18.07 33.88 8.25
N ARG A 146 17.82 32.79 8.99
CA ARG A 146 18.86 31.94 9.59
C ARG A 146 18.42 30.46 9.58
N GLU A 147 19.38 29.56 9.47
CA GLU A 147 19.19 28.11 9.59
C GLU A 147 18.76 27.69 11.02
N SER A 148 19.16 28.46 12.03
CA SER A 148 18.78 28.23 13.43
C SER A 148 18.84 29.51 14.26
N CYS A 149 18.14 29.50 15.40
CA CYS A 149 18.16 30.57 16.38
C CYS A 149 18.13 29.99 17.81
N SER A 150 18.93 30.54 18.71
CA SER A 150 18.92 30.20 20.13
C SER A 150 18.52 31.44 20.96
N PRO A 151 17.48 31.36 21.80
CA PRO A 151 17.03 32.50 22.60
C PRO A 151 18.14 33.05 23.51
N GLY A 152 18.24 34.38 23.60
CA GLY A 152 19.27 35.07 24.38
C GLY A 152 20.27 35.86 23.53
N ILE A 153 21.37 36.29 24.14
CA ILE A 153 22.37 37.13 23.47
C ILE A 153 23.27 36.25 22.60
N ASN A 154 23.31 36.52 21.30
CA ASN A 154 24.22 35.86 20.37
C ASN A 154 25.60 36.57 20.36
N PRO A 155 26.70 35.92 20.79
CA PRO A 155 28.04 36.54 20.78
C PRO A 155 28.60 36.81 19.38
N ALA A 156 28.02 36.21 18.33
CA ALA A 156 28.39 36.46 16.94
C ALA A 156 27.75 37.73 16.34
N ASP A 157 26.80 38.36 17.05
CA ASP A 157 26.29 39.67 16.64
C ASP A 157 27.35 40.77 16.94
N PRO A 158 27.42 41.86 16.16
CA PRO A 158 28.28 43.01 16.45
C PRO A 158 28.09 43.50 17.89
N PRO A 159 29.14 43.92 18.63
CA PRO A 159 29.03 44.29 20.05
C PRO A 159 27.94 45.34 20.36
N GLU A 160 27.74 46.30 19.46
CA GLU A 160 26.68 47.33 19.51
C GLU A 160 25.25 46.77 19.34
N HIS A 161 25.13 45.52 18.94
CA HIS A 161 23.89 44.82 18.65
C HIS A 161 23.74 43.51 19.44
N GLN A 162 24.53 43.26 20.50
CA GLN A 162 24.40 42.07 21.36
C GLN A 162 23.20 42.16 22.33
N THR A 163 22.01 42.41 21.79
CA THR A 163 20.71 42.32 22.48
C THR A 163 20.13 40.90 22.38
N PRO A 164 19.24 40.49 23.30
CA PRO A 164 18.65 39.15 23.27
C PRO A 164 17.78 38.92 22.02
N TRP A 165 17.92 37.75 21.41
CA TRP A 165 16.96 37.22 20.44
C TRP A 165 15.80 36.55 21.16
N ASN A 166 14.57 36.81 20.71
CA ASN A 166 13.40 36.02 21.12
C ASN A 166 13.25 34.71 20.33
N CYS A 167 13.79 34.65 19.10
CA CYS A 167 13.73 33.50 18.19
C CYS A 167 12.30 33.03 17.82
N ASN A 168 11.31 33.91 17.85
CA ASN A 168 10.01 33.61 17.25
C ASN A 168 10.19 33.41 15.74
N VAL A 169 9.57 32.39 15.14
CA VAL A 169 9.50 32.30 13.68
C VAL A 169 8.43 33.27 13.19
N LEU A 170 8.78 34.21 12.31
CA LEU A 170 7.80 35.08 11.66
C LEU A 170 7.28 34.39 10.41
N SER A 171 6.12 33.76 10.52
CA SER A 171 5.43 33.13 9.39
C SER A 171 4.59 34.12 8.57
N ARG A 172 4.33 33.76 7.31
CA ARG A 172 3.27 34.34 6.46
C ARG A 172 1.92 33.65 6.64
N CYS A 173 1.93 32.47 7.24
CA CYS A 173 0.78 31.61 7.30
C CYS A 173 -0.23 32.06 8.36
N SER A 174 -1.49 31.72 8.16
CA SER A 174 -2.54 32.05 9.14
C SER A 174 -2.48 31.08 10.33
N GLN A 175 -2.84 31.56 11.52
CA GLN A 175 -2.96 30.72 12.72
C GLN A 175 -4.31 30.00 12.75
N GLN A 176 -4.41 28.95 13.56
CA GLN A 176 -5.64 28.20 13.83
C GLN A 176 -6.87 29.12 13.95
N GLY A 177 -7.90 28.81 13.16
CA GLY A 177 -9.18 29.53 13.20
C GLY A 177 -9.21 30.88 12.47
N GLN A 178 -8.07 31.45 12.06
CA GLN A 178 -8.04 32.67 11.26
C GLN A 178 -8.40 32.40 9.79
N ASP A 179 -8.85 33.43 9.07
CA ASP A 179 -9.03 33.33 7.61
C ASP A 179 -7.68 33.19 6.92
N CYS A 180 -7.60 32.24 5.99
CA CYS A 180 -6.38 31.84 5.32
C CYS A 180 -6.48 31.92 3.79
N ARG A 181 -7.61 32.40 3.22
CA ARG A 181 -7.79 32.56 1.76
C ARG A 181 -6.68 33.40 1.11
N ASN A 182 -6.14 34.39 1.83
CA ASN A 182 -5.09 35.27 1.34
C ASN A 182 -3.67 34.75 1.58
N THR A 183 -3.49 33.78 2.49
CA THR A 183 -2.16 33.27 2.91
C THR A 183 -1.86 31.89 2.33
N GLY A 184 -2.88 31.06 2.08
CA GLY A 184 -2.74 29.74 1.45
C GLY A 184 -1.94 28.71 2.28
N CYS A 185 -1.66 28.99 3.54
CA CYS A 185 -0.90 28.12 4.43
C CYS A 185 -1.21 28.40 5.90
N CYS A 186 -0.86 27.46 6.78
CA CYS A 186 -1.10 27.55 8.21
C CYS A 186 0.21 27.50 9.02
N GLU A 187 0.26 28.26 10.12
CA GLU A 187 1.45 28.31 10.99
C GLU A 187 1.54 27.09 11.91
N ASP A 188 0.40 26.54 12.32
CA ASP A 188 0.30 25.36 13.17
C ASP A 188 0.65 24.06 12.42
N GLU A 189 1.53 23.23 13.00
CA GLU A 189 1.97 21.96 12.41
C GLU A 189 0.80 20.99 12.19
N GLY A 190 0.65 20.48 10.97
CA GLY A 190 -0.45 19.59 10.59
C GLY A 190 -1.79 20.30 10.30
N PHE A 191 -1.83 21.64 10.24
CA PHE A 191 -3.01 22.39 9.83
C PHE A 191 -2.96 22.72 8.34
N LEU A 192 -4.12 22.67 7.68
CA LEU A 192 -4.30 23.07 6.29
C LEU A 192 -5.33 24.20 6.18
N CYS A 193 -5.20 25.02 5.15
CA CYS A 193 -6.14 26.09 4.87
C CYS A 193 -7.36 25.54 4.16
N TYR A 194 -8.42 25.25 4.91
CA TYR A 194 -9.65 24.66 4.35
C TYR A 194 -10.67 25.73 3.99
N GLU A 195 -11.09 25.75 2.73
CA GLU A 195 -12.21 26.56 2.24
C GLU A 195 -13.51 26.13 2.93
N LYS A 196 -14.27 27.12 3.39
CA LYS A 196 -15.68 26.96 3.75
C LYS A 196 -16.53 27.27 2.53
N ASP A 197 -16.40 28.50 2.05
CA ASP A 197 -17.04 29.04 0.86
C ASP A 197 -16.18 30.19 0.29
N GLN A 198 -16.59 30.79 -0.82
CA GLN A 198 -15.87 31.90 -1.47
C GLN A 198 -15.56 33.10 -0.54
N TYR A 199 -16.26 33.25 0.57
CA TYR A 199 -16.11 34.33 1.54
C TYR A 199 -15.32 33.96 2.80
N TRP A 200 -14.95 32.68 3.00
CA TRP A 200 -14.20 32.24 4.17
C TRP A 200 -13.42 30.94 3.94
N ALA A 201 -12.17 30.91 4.39
CA ALA A 201 -11.44 29.67 4.66
C ALA A 201 -10.91 29.71 6.10
N SER A 202 -10.39 28.61 6.62
CA SER A 202 -9.76 28.64 7.93
C SER A 202 -8.68 27.58 8.11
N CYS A 203 -7.62 27.97 8.83
CA CYS A 203 -6.60 27.04 9.28
C CYS A 203 -7.17 26.07 10.31
N ARG A 204 -7.29 24.80 9.91
CA ARG A 204 -7.80 23.70 10.75
C ARG A 204 -6.95 22.45 10.50
N GLN A 205 -6.86 21.58 11.51
CA GLN A 205 -6.21 20.28 11.39
C GLN A 205 -7.00 19.30 10.52
N SER A 206 -8.31 19.50 10.40
CA SER A 206 -9.19 18.70 9.55
C SER A 206 -10.46 19.49 9.16
N CYS A 207 -11.12 19.03 8.11
CA CYS A 207 -12.38 19.58 7.62
C CYS A 207 -13.26 18.45 7.06
N GLN A 208 -14.55 18.49 7.35
CA GLN A 208 -15.55 17.56 6.79
C GLN A 208 -16.53 18.36 5.93
N PRO A 209 -16.72 18.00 4.64
CA PRO A 209 -17.66 18.70 3.77
C PRO A 209 -19.09 18.72 4.33
N GLY A 210 -19.77 19.86 4.20
CA GLY A 210 -21.12 20.07 4.75
C GLY A 210 -21.16 21.02 5.94
N ILE A 211 -22.30 21.07 6.63
CA ILE A 211 -22.54 22.04 7.71
C ILE A 211 -21.85 21.58 8.99
N ASN A 212 -20.91 22.36 9.50
CA ASN A 212 -20.28 22.10 10.80
C ASN A 212 -21.18 22.66 11.93
N PRO A 213 -21.74 21.81 12.82
CA PRO A 213 -22.63 22.25 13.90
C PRO A 213 -21.93 23.03 15.01
N ASN A 214 -20.59 23.06 15.03
CA ASN A 214 -19.79 23.83 15.99
C ASN A 214 -19.51 25.27 15.52
N ASP A 215 -19.82 25.61 14.26
CA ASP A 215 -19.78 26.99 13.81
C ASP A 215 -20.94 27.78 14.44
N PRO A 216 -20.80 29.11 14.68
CA PRO A 216 -21.89 29.95 15.19
C PRO A 216 -23.18 29.79 14.38
N PRO A 217 -24.38 29.75 14.99
CA PRO A 217 -25.64 29.48 14.28
C PRO A 217 -25.89 30.37 13.04
N GLU A 218 -25.51 31.65 13.10
CA GLU A 218 -25.55 32.62 12.01
C GLU A 218 -24.58 32.32 10.85
N HIS A 219 -23.67 31.37 11.04
CA HIS A 219 -22.60 30.98 10.13
C HIS A 219 -22.59 29.46 9.84
N GLN A 220 -23.66 28.72 10.13
CA GLN A 220 -23.77 27.29 9.81
C GLN A 220 -24.06 27.04 8.30
N THR A 221 -23.24 27.63 7.43
CA THR A 221 -23.19 27.34 5.99
C THR A 221 -22.31 26.11 5.71
N PRO A 222 -22.53 25.39 4.60
CA PRO A 222 -21.70 24.24 4.24
C PRO A 222 -20.23 24.62 4.00
N TRP A 223 -19.31 23.79 4.47
CA TRP A 223 -17.91 23.82 4.07
C TRP A 223 -17.72 22.99 2.80
N THR A 224 -16.96 23.51 1.84
CA THR A 224 -16.43 22.74 0.70
C THR A 224 -15.27 21.84 1.12
N CYS A 225 -14.45 22.30 2.07
CA CYS A 225 -13.20 21.69 2.53
C CYS A 225 -12.13 21.52 1.43
N ASN A 226 -12.19 22.33 0.37
CA ASN A 226 -11.08 22.44 -0.58
C ASN A 226 -9.85 23.03 0.14
N VAL A 227 -8.64 22.53 -0.15
CA VAL A 227 -7.40 23.13 0.39
C VAL A 227 -7.00 24.32 -0.49
N ILE A 228 -6.67 25.46 0.12
CA ILE A 228 -6.22 26.67 -0.59
C ILE A 228 -4.70 26.86 -0.39
N GLY A 229 -3.97 27.07 -1.49
CA GLY A 229 -2.54 27.39 -1.53
C GLY A 229 -1.62 26.19 -1.80
N ASP A 230 -0.30 26.43 -1.83
CA ASP A 230 0.74 25.43 -2.15
C ASP A 230 1.00 24.39 -1.02
N GLY A 231 0.09 24.29 -0.06
CA GLY A 231 -0.04 23.04 0.70
C GLY A 231 -0.30 21.89 -0.30
N PRO A 232 0.22 20.68 -0.06
CA PRO A 232 0.04 19.57 -0.99
C PRO A 232 -1.45 19.38 -1.29
N SER A 233 -1.82 19.59 -2.56
CA SER A 233 -3.17 19.31 -3.05
C SER A 233 -3.56 17.91 -2.59
N PRO A 234 -4.78 17.69 -2.07
CA PRO A 234 -5.20 16.37 -1.62
C PRO A 234 -5.41 15.46 -2.83
N GLY A 235 -4.30 14.88 -3.31
CA GLY A 235 -4.30 13.45 -3.61
C GLY A 235 -4.78 12.68 -2.38
N PRO A 236 -5.37 11.48 -2.55
CA PRO A 236 -5.99 10.74 -1.47
C PRO A 236 -5.04 10.67 -0.26
N SER A 237 -5.55 11.11 0.89
CA SER A 237 -4.72 11.22 2.10
C SER A 237 -4.01 9.89 2.37
N PRO A 238 -2.75 9.90 2.84
CA PRO A 238 -2.12 8.70 3.39
C PRO A 238 -3.00 8.03 4.47
N GLU A 239 -3.88 8.82 5.10
CA GLU A 239 -4.90 8.35 6.03
C GLU A 239 -6.15 7.72 5.38
N GLU A 240 -6.23 7.38 4.07
CA GLU A 240 -7.39 6.64 3.49
C GLU A 240 -7.12 5.15 3.21
N GLY A 241 -5.89 4.66 3.42
CA GLY A 241 -5.56 3.24 3.21
C GLY A 241 -6.17 2.27 4.24
N PRO A 242 -6.07 0.94 3.98
CA PRO A 242 -6.29 -0.10 4.99
C PRO A 242 -5.41 0.10 6.22
N PHE A 243 -5.91 -0.28 7.40
CA PHE A 243 -5.15 -0.19 8.65
C PHE A 243 -4.05 -1.26 8.72
N SER A 244 -2.95 -0.91 9.38
CA SER A 244 -1.85 -1.84 9.69
C SER A 244 -1.23 -1.49 11.05
N THR A 245 -0.43 -2.39 11.60
CA THR A 245 0.34 -2.16 12.83
C THR A 245 1.70 -2.82 12.76
N GLY A 246 2.77 -2.05 13.03
CA GLY A 246 4.10 -2.61 13.22
C GLY A 246 4.24 -3.39 14.54
N THR A 247 3.28 -3.27 15.46
CA THR A 247 3.30 -3.94 16.77
C THR A 247 3.19 -5.47 16.66
N VAL A 248 2.67 -6.01 15.55
CA VAL A 248 2.57 -7.45 15.31
C VAL A 248 3.92 -8.14 15.08
N GLY A 249 4.97 -7.36 14.77
CA GLY A 249 6.32 -7.84 14.49
C GLY A 249 6.59 -8.14 13.02
N SER A 250 7.78 -8.69 12.74
CA SER A 250 8.27 -8.89 11.36
C SER A 250 7.65 -10.12 10.69
N SER A 251 6.98 -9.89 9.56
CA SER A 251 6.50 -10.92 8.64
C SER A 251 7.62 -11.84 8.13
N LEU A 252 8.80 -11.29 7.84
CA LEU A 252 9.96 -12.04 7.37
C LEU A 252 10.47 -13.02 8.44
N ALA A 253 10.63 -12.54 9.68
CA ALA A 253 10.99 -13.39 10.80
C ALA A 253 9.95 -14.50 11.03
N ARG A 254 8.66 -14.17 10.91
CA ARG A 254 7.56 -15.11 11.06
C ARG A 254 7.48 -16.18 9.96
N MET A 255 7.82 -15.82 8.72
CA MET A 255 7.96 -16.78 7.62
C MET A 255 9.12 -17.74 7.82
N TYR A 256 10.27 -17.26 8.33
CA TYR A 256 11.39 -18.13 8.66
C TYR A 256 11.09 -19.03 9.87
N GLU A 257 10.38 -18.52 10.88
CA GLU A 257 9.84 -19.33 11.98
C GLU A 257 8.90 -20.44 11.45
N MET A 258 7.99 -20.10 10.53
CA MET A 258 7.11 -21.07 9.86
C MET A 258 7.90 -22.12 9.07
N ARG A 259 8.91 -21.71 8.30
CA ARG A 259 9.83 -22.61 7.57
C ARG A 259 10.51 -23.59 8.53
N ASP A 260 11.08 -23.10 9.61
CA ASP A 260 11.95 -23.88 10.50
C ASP A 260 11.15 -24.84 11.42
N VAL A 261 9.93 -24.46 11.81
CA VAL A 261 9.10 -25.27 12.71
C VAL A 261 8.14 -26.19 11.95
N LEU A 262 7.53 -25.73 10.85
CA LEU A 262 6.41 -26.42 10.20
C LEU A 262 6.77 -27.08 8.86
N THR A 263 8.03 -27.12 8.42
CA THR A 263 8.37 -27.65 7.08
C THR A 263 9.51 -28.65 7.06
N SER A 264 9.56 -29.45 6.00
CA SER A 264 10.70 -30.28 5.65
C SER A 264 10.93 -30.29 4.13
N GLN A 265 12.07 -30.81 3.68
CA GLN A 265 12.32 -31.13 2.26
C GLN A 265 12.39 -32.66 2.13
N PRO A 266 11.24 -33.35 2.03
CA PRO A 266 11.22 -34.81 2.14
C PRO A 266 11.66 -35.57 0.89
N VAL A 267 11.61 -34.91 -0.28
CA VAL A 267 11.83 -35.57 -1.58
C VAL A 267 13.33 -35.57 -1.91
N LEU A 268 13.97 -36.72 -1.75
CA LEU A 268 15.40 -36.90 -2.03
C LEU A 268 15.77 -36.44 -3.46
N GLY A 269 16.72 -35.50 -3.56
CA GLY A 269 17.18 -34.96 -4.84
C GLY A 269 16.30 -33.84 -5.43
N SER A 270 15.31 -33.36 -4.68
CA SER A 270 14.46 -32.22 -5.02
C SER A 270 14.56 -31.11 -3.96
N ALA A 271 14.35 -29.86 -4.36
CA ALA A 271 14.22 -28.74 -3.44
C ALA A 271 12.79 -28.58 -2.88
N ALA A 272 11.84 -29.44 -3.30
CA ALA A 272 10.44 -29.40 -2.90
C ALA A 272 10.28 -29.39 -1.36
N ARG A 273 9.74 -28.29 -0.83
CA ARG A 273 9.46 -28.09 0.59
C ARG A 273 8.00 -28.38 0.88
N ALA A 274 7.77 -29.26 1.85
CA ALA A 274 6.47 -29.69 2.31
C ALA A 274 6.11 -28.99 3.63
N VAL A 275 4.91 -28.42 3.73
CA VAL A 275 4.35 -27.95 5.00
C VAL A 275 3.74 -29.14 5.74
N LEU A 276 4.34 -29.48 6.89
CA LEU A 276 3.91 -30.57 7.74
C LEU A 276 2.70 -30.15 8.57
N SER A 277 1.69 -31.01 8.57
CA SER A 277 0.38 -30.76 9.16
C SER A 277 0.07 -31.74 10.29
N SER A 278 -0.59 -31.26 11.34
CA SER A 278 -0.88 -32.02 12.56
C SER A 278 -2.10 -31.48 13.32
N GLY A 279 -2.77 -32.37 14.06
CA GLY A 279 -3.99 -32.05 14.79
C GLY A 279 -5.27 -32.13 13.94
N GLY A 280 -6.44 -32.18 14.58
CA GLY A 280 -7.74 -32.21 13.89
C GLY A 280 -7.85 -33.33 12.86
N ALA A 281 -8.25 -32.97 11.63
CA ALA A 281 -8.26 -33.87 10.47
C ALA A 281 -6.92 -33.93 9.72
N ALA A 282 -5.96 -33.07 10.05
CA ALA A 282 -4.65 -32.97 9.41
C ALA A 282 -3.69 -34.10 9.85
N GLY A 283 -2.55 -34.21 9.18
CA GLY A 283 -1.57 -35.27 9.40
C GLY A 283 -0.85 -35.64 8.11
N GLY A 284 0.48 -35.54 8.11
CA GLY A 284 1.27 -35.62 6.88
C GLY A 284 1.31 -34.25 6.20
N VAL A 285 1.04 -34.17 4.91
CA VAL A 285 0.94 -32.90 4.17
C VAL A 285 -0.50 -32.73 3.69
N VAL A 286 -1.09 -31.55 3.91
CA VAL A 286 -2.41 -31.19 3.36
C VAL A 286 -2.31 -30.00 2.42
N SER A 287 -3.19 -29.95 1.43
CA SER A 287 -3.26 -28.84 0.45
C SER A 287 -3.42 -27.46 1.12
N GLU A 288 -4.28 -27.37 2.15
CA GLU A 288 -4.44 -26.19 3.02
C GLU A 288 -3.09 -25.64 3.49
N GLY A 289 -2.28 -26.47 4.17
CA GLY A 289 -1.00 -26.09 4.73
C GLY A 289 0.05 -25.74 3.68
N GLN A 290 0.11 -26.50 2.58
CA GLN A 290 1.02 -26.18 1.47
C GLN A 290 0.64 -24.84 0.82
N GLY A 291 -0.66 -24.56 0.69
CA GLY A 291 -1.20 -23.28 0.25
C GLY A 291 -0.80 -22.14 1.18
N TYR A 292 -0.88 -22.32 2.51
CA TYR A 292 -0.41 -21.33 3.49
C TYR A 292 1.08 -20.98 3.33
N GLY A 293 1.94 -21.97 3.07
CA GLY A 293 3.37 -21.74 2.82
C GLY A 293 3.62 -20.88 1.58
N LEU A 294 2.95 -21.22 0.46
CA LEU A 294 2.98 -20.45 -0.79
C LEU A 294 2.42 -19.03 -0.62
N LEU A 295 1.29 -18.89 0.05
CA LEU A 295 0.63 -17.61 0.35
C LEU A 295 1.57 -16.66 1.11
N VAL A 296 2.12 -17.13 2.24
CA VAL A 296 2.99 -16.32 3.12
C VAL A 296 4.24 -15.90 2.38
N SER A 297 4.93 -16.82 1.70
CA SER A 297 6.18 -16.50 1.01
C SER A 297 5.96 -15.64 -0.24
N GLY A 298 4.92 -15.91 -1.02
CA GLY A 298 4.56 -15.12 -2.21
C GLY A 298 4.11 -13.70 -1.87
N ALA A 299 3.35 -13.52 -0.78
CA ALA A 299 2.97 -12.19 -0.30
C ALA A 299 4.18 -11.37 0.20
N ILE A 300 5.12 -11.99 0.92
CA ILE A 300 6.35 -11.32 1.36
C ILE A 300 7.27 -11.03 0.16
N LEU A 301 7.43 -11.95 -0.78
CA LEU A 301 8.21 -11.71 -2.01
C LEU A 301 7.68 -10.49 -2.78
N ALA A 302 6.35 -10.34 -2.82
CA ALA A 302 5.69 -9.20 -3.43
C ALA A 302 5.77 -7.89 -2.61
N SER A 303 5.91 -7.96 -1.28
CA SER A 303 6.05 -6.78 -0.41
C SER A 303 7.49 -6.25 -0.32
N LEU A 304 8.50 -7.08 -0.61
CA LEU A 304 9.92 -6.72 -0.56
C LEU A 304 10.38 -5.95 -1.82
N PRO A 305 11.29 -4.95 -1.66
CA PRO A 305 12.02 -4.40 -2.80
C PRO A 305 13.13 -5.37 -3.26
N ALA A 306 13.49 -5.31 -4.55
CA ALA A 306 14.46 -6.21 -5.17
C ALA A 306 15.90 -6.11 -4.60
N ASP A 307 16.23 -5.00 -3.93
CA ASP A 307 17.52 -4.76 -3.27
C ASP A 307 17.54 -5.17 -1.79
N HIS A 308 16.44 -5.73 -1.25
CA HIS A 308 16.40 -6.25 0.12
C HIS A 308 17.37 -7.44 0.28
N PRO A 309 18.18 -7.52 1.35
CA PRO A 309 19.19 -8.57 1.51
C PRO A 309 18.61 -10.00 1.46
N ASP A 310 17.43 -10.21 2.05
CA ASP A 310 16.75 -11.50 2.05
C ASP A 310 15.95 -11.81 0.77
N TYR A 311 15.84 -10.89 -0.20
CA TYR A 311 14.96 -11.03 -1.38
C TYR A 311 15.17 -12.38 -2.10
N ASN A 312 16.42 -12.73 -2.40
CA ASN A 312 16.75 -14.00 -3.05
C ASN A 312 16.40 -15.22 -2.19
N ALA A 313 16.56 -15.13 -0.86
CA ALA A 313 16.21 -16.22 0.06
C ALA A 313 14.68 -16.41 0.18
N VAL A 314 13.89 -15.34 0.02
CA VAL A 314 12.42 -15.45 -0.07
C VAL A 314 11.99 -15.98 -1.44
N LEU A 315 12.65 -15.55 -2.52
CA LEU A 315 12.43 -16.03 -3.89
C LEU A 315 12.66 -17.54 -3.99
N ASP A 316 13.80 -18.02 -3.48
CA ASP A 316 14.13 -19.45 -3.44
C ASP A 316 13.11 -20.22 -2.60
N LEU A 317 12.79 -19.75 -1.39
CA LEU A 317 11.81 -20.41 -0.50
C LEU A 317 10.40 -20.48 -1.12
N THR A 318 9.97 -19.43 -1.83
CA THR A 318 8.69 -19.43 -2.56
C THR A 318 8.67 -20.50 -3.64
N TYR A 319 9.77 -20.66 -4.37
CA TYR A 319 9.90 -21.72 -5.37
C TYR A 319 9.99 -23.12 -4.74
N GLU A 320 10.65 -23.29 -3.60
CA GLU A 320 10.64 -24.54 -2.84
C GLU A 320 9.21 -24.97 -2.43
N TYR A 321 8.38 -24.03 -1.97
CA TYR A 321 6.96 -24.30 -1.68
C TYR A 321 6.14 -24.59 -2.93
N PHE A 322 6.40 -23.90 -4.05
CA PHE A 322 5.79 -24.24 -5.34
C PHE A 322 6.15 -25.66 -5.78
N LEU A 323 7.41 -26.07 -5.65
CA LEU A 323 7.85 -27.43 -5.98
C LEU A 323 7.18 -28.50 -5.10
N GLY A 324 6.86 -28.17 -3.83
CA GLY A 324 6.01 -29.00 -2.97
C GLY A 324 4.57 -29.12 -3.48
N TRP A 325 3.95 -28.00 -3.86
CA TRP A 325 2.62 -27.98 -4.48
C TRP A 325 2.57 -28.77 -5.79
N ARG A 326 3.53 -28.51 -6.69
CA ARG A 326 3.69 -29.23 -7.96
C ARG A 326 3.83 -30.73 -7.73
N ARG A 327 4.60 -31.14 -6.72
CA ARG A 327 4.75 -32.55 -6.34
C ARG A 327 3.43 -33.19 -5.89
N MET A 328 2.63 -32.48 -5.11
CA MET A 328 1.30 -32.94 -4.68
C MET A 328 0.36 -33.08 -5.90
N CYS A 329 0.42 -32.15 -6.85
CA CYS A 329 -0.30 -32.21 -8.12
C CYS A 329 0.12 -33.41 -9.00
N GLU A 330 1.43 -33.64 -9.18
CA GLU A 330 2.00 -34.79 -9.90
C GLU A 330 1.48 -36.14 -9.34
N LEU A 331 1.46 -36.28 -8.00
CA LEU A 331 0.97 -37.47 -7.30
C LEU A 331 -0.55 -37.67 -7.41
N SER A 332 -1.28 -36.62 -7.73
CA SER A 332 -2.76 -36.64 -7.82
C SER A 332 -3.28 -37.04 -9.19
N ASN A 333 -2.38 -37.42 -10.12
CA ASN A 333 -2.71 -37.91 -11.45
C ASN A 333 -3.41 -39.28 -11.40
N SER A 334 -4.71 -39.23 -11.11
CA SER A 334 -5.59 -40.37 -10.90
C SER A 334 -7.02 -40.00 -11.31
N PRO A 335 -7.86 -40.95 -11.78
CA PRO A 335 -9.30 -40.75 -11.96
C PRO A 335 -10.02 -40.25 -10.69
N SER A 336 -9.46 -40.50 -9.50
CA SER A 336 -9.99 -40.00 -8.21
C SER A 336 -9.75 -38.50 -7.96
N SER A 337 -9.16 -37.76 -8.91
CA SER A 337 -8.94 -36.31 -8.83
C SER A 337 -10.22 -35.50 -9.06
N CYS A 338 -11.21 -36.07 -9.76
CA CYS A 338 -12.46 -35.42 -10.15
C CYS A 338 -12.30 -34.07 -10.86
N GLN A 339 -11.14 -33.83 -11.49
CA GLN A 339 -10.90 -32.62 -12.26
C GLN A 339 -11.46 -32.77 -13.68
N GLU A 340 -12.49 -31.97 -13.96
CA GLU A 340 -13.20 -31.95 -15.24
C GLU A 340 -12.41 -31.15 -16.30
N GLY A 341 -12.78 -31.30 -17.58
CA GLY A 341 -12.21 -30.51 -18.68
C GLY A 341 -10.83 -30.96 -19.19
N ASN A 342 -10.36 -32.13 -18.76
CA ASN A 342 -8.96 -32.57 -18.77
C ASN A 342 -8.07 -31.70 -17.88
N PHE A 343 -6.92 -32.24 -17.51
CA PHE A 343 -5.91 -31.48 -16.80
C PHE A 343 -5.36 -30.34 -17.66
N GLN A 344 -5.03 -29.22 -17.04
CA GLN A 344 -4.36 -28.10 -17.72
C GLN A 344 -2.84 -28.15 -17.48
N CYS A 345 -2.40 -28.42 -16.24
CA CYS A 345 -1.01 -28.30 -15.80
C CYS A 345 -0.07 -29.35 -16.40
N GLY A 346 1.19 -28.94 -16.59
CA GLY A 346 2.22 -29.76 -17.23
C GLY A 346 1.90 -30.09 -18.70
N GLY A 347 1.20 -29.21 -19.41
CA GLY A 347 0.69 -29.50 -20.76
C GLY A 347 -0.41 -30.57 -20.75
N GLY A 348 -1.26 -30.55 -19.73
CA GLY A 348 -2.33 -31.54 -19.49
C GLY A 348 -1.86 -32.91 -19.00
N GLN A 349 -0.63 -33.03 -18.49
CA GLN A 349 -0.11 -34.27 -17.92
C GLN A 349 -0.49 -34.47 -16.44
N TYR A 350 -0.72 -33.39 -15.68
CA TYR A 350 -0.96 -33.46 -14.25
C TYR A 350 -2.15 -32.58 -13.84
N PRO A 351 -3.03 -33.04 -12.92
CA PRO A 351 -4.05 -32.17 -12.34
C PRO A 351 -3.41 -30.93 -11.70
N CYS A 352 -4.05 -29.76 -11.84
CA CYS A 352 -3.55 -28.52 -11.24
C CYS A 352 -3.87 -28.38 -9.76
N LEU A 353 -4.91 -29.08 -9.32
CA LEU A 353 -5.38 -29.09 -7.94
C LEU A 353 -4.92 -30.41 -7.31
N PRO A 354 -4.13 -30.40 -6.24
CA PRO A 354 -3.70 -31.63 -5.60
C PRO A 354 -4.88 -32.30 -4.89
N HIS A 355 -4.74 -33.59 -4.61
CA HIS A 355 -5.50 -34.23 -3.56
C HIS A 355 -5.29 -33.51 -2.21
N TRP A 356 -6.28 -33.55 -1.32
CA TRP A 356 -6.18 -32.71 -0.12
C TRP A 356 -5.21 -33.23 0.94
N LYS A 357 -4.77 -34.51 0.89
CA LYS A 357 -3.89 -35.13 1.93
C LYS A 357 -2.92 -36.20 1.41
N PHE A 358 -1.68 -36.12 1.89
CA PHE A 358 -0.56 -37.01 1.55
C PHE A 358 0.25 -37.41 2.79
N ALA A 359 1.07 -38.45 2.65
CA ALA A 359 2.09 -38.80 3.62
C ALA A 359 3.16 -37.68 3.73
N ALA A 360 3.78 -37.58 4.91
CA ALA A 360 4.79 -36.55 5.22
C ALA A 360 6.02 -36.57 4.30
N ASP A 361 6.24 -37.66 3.57
CA ASP A 361 7.37 -37.86 2.67
C ASP A 361 7.10 -37.41 1.21
N LEU A 362 5.87 -36.97 0.90
CA LEU A 362 5.40 -36.70 -0.46
C LEU A 362 5.71 -37.85 -1.46
N THR A 363 5.47 -39.10 -1.02
CA THR A 363 5.45 -40.28 -1.92
C THR A 363 4.06 -40.85 -2.14
N THR A 364 3.15 -40.67 -1.17
CA THR A 364 1.89 -41.42 -1.09
C THR A 364 0.68 -40.51 -0.86
N VAL A 365 -0.35 -40.64 -1.69
CA VAL A 365 -1.68 -40.06 -1.48
C VAL A 365 -2.38 -40.77 -0.33
N LEU A 366 -2.96 -40.04 0.63
CA LEU A 366 -3.72 -40.62 1.74
C LEU A 366 -5.24 -40.47 1.58
N GLU A 367 -5.70 -39.33 1.06
CA GLU A 367 -7.11 -39.05 0.79
C GLU A 367 -7.23 -38.35 -0.58
N THR A 368 -8.39 -38.42 -1.23
CA THR A 368 -8.57 -37.98 -2.63
C THR A 368 -9.52 -36.79 -2.80
N GLY A 369 -9.59 -36.21 -4.01
CA GLY A 369 -10.20 -34.91 -4.32
C GLY A 369 -9.44 -33.70 -3.76
N SER A 370 -9.56 -32.53 -4.40
CA SER A 370 -8.92 -31.28 -3.93
C SER A 370 -9.74 -30.56 -2.85
N ALA A 371 -9.12 -29.58 -2.17
CA ALA A 371 -9.77 -28.71 -1.19
C ALA A 371 -9.59 -27.23 -1.61
N PRO A 372 -10.69 -26.52 -1.98
CA PRO A 372 -10.60 -25.20 -2.59
C PRO A 372 -10.04 -24.08 -1.71
N ASP A 373 -10.00 -24.26 -0.39
CA ASP A 373 -9.31 -23.34 0.52
C ASP A 373 -7.79 -23.36 0.29
N GLY A 374 -7.17 -24.55 0.32
CA GLY A 374 -5.75 -24.72 -0.01
C GLY A 374 -5.42 -24.37 -1.46
N ASP A 375 -6.28 -24.74 -2.40
CA ASP A 375 -6.14 -24.38 -3.82
C ASP A 375 -6.11 -22.84 -4.00
N ALA A 376 -6.95 -22.10 -3.28
CA ALA A 376 -7.01 -20.64 -3.34
C ALA A 376 -5.81 -19.94 -2.69
N ASP A 377 -5.29 -20.48 -1.58
CA ASP A 377 -4.08 -19.94 -0.93
C ASP A 377 -2.83 -20.14 -1.79
N ALA A 378 -2.68 -21.33 -2.40
CA ALA A 378 -1.60 -21.61 -3.35
C ALA A 378 -1.68 -20.69 -4.59
N LEU A 379 -2.88 -20.50 -5.16
CA LEU A 379 -3.11 -19.57 -6.27
C LEU A 379 -2.70 -18.14 -5.93
N THR A 380 -3.07 -17.66 -4.74
CA THR A 380 -2.69 -16.32 -4.26
C THR A 380 -1.17 -16.18 -4.20
N GLY A 381 -0.48 -17.12 -3.56
CA GLY A 381 0.98 -17.12 -3.46
C GLY A 381 1.68 -17.11 -4.83
N MET A 382 1.25 -17.98 -5.74
CA MET A 382 1.81 -18.07 -7.10
C MET A 382 1.59 -16.78 -7.91
N ILE A 383 0.38 -16.21 -7.90
CA ILE A 383 0.07 -15.00 -8.69
C ILE A 383 0.81 -13.78 -8.14
N LEU A 384 0.84 -13.59 -6.81
CA LEU A 384 1.58 -12.48 -6.19
C LEU A 384 3.08 -12.58 -6.51
N ALA A 385 3.67 -13.78 -6.41
CA ALA A 385 5.09 -14.00 -6.74
C ALA A 385 5.41 -13.71 -8.21
N VAL A 386 4.59 -14.19 -9.15
CA VAL A 386 4.78 -13.95 -10.59
C VAL A 386 4.66 -12.46 -10.92
N LEU A 387 3.64 -11.79 -10.40
CA LEU A 387 3.44 -10.35 -10.64
C LEU A 387 4.56 -9.50 -10.01
N ALA A 388 5.12 -9.90 -8.86
CA ALA A 388 6.26 -9.24 -8.24
C ALA A 388 7.53 -9.35 -9.08
N LEU A 389 7.84 -10.54 -9.59
CA LEU A 389 8.98 -10.78 -10.47
C LEU A 389 8.84 -9.99 -11.79
N GLU A 390 7.63 -9.93 -12.36
CA GLU A 390 7.34 -9.14 -13.56
C GLU A 390 7.46 -7.62 -13.32
N ALA A 391 6.95 -7.12 -12.19
CA ALA A 391 7.05 -5.70 -11.83
C ALA A 391 8.51 -5.24 -11.56
N GLN A 392 9.45 -6.18 -11.49
CA GLN A 392 10.87 -5.94 -11.22
C GLN A 392 11.76 -6.42 -12.39
N ASP A 393 11.20 -6.70 -13.57
CA ASP A 393 11.87 -7.20 -14.78
C ASP A 393 12.76 -8.44 -14.53
N SER A 394 12.40 -9.26 -13.54
CA SER A 394 13.22 -10.34 -13.02
C SER A 394 13.44 -11.47 -14.04
N GLN A 395 14.67 -11.98 -14.09
CA GLN A 395 15.08 -13.09 -14.95
C GLN A 395 15.08 -14.43 -14.19
N ALA A 396 14.27 -14.56 -13.14
CA ALA A 396 14.14 -15.79 -12.36
C ALA A 396 13.75 -16.97 -13.26
N ALA A 397 14.56 -18.03 -13.26
CA ALA A 397 14.45 -19.15 -14.21
C ALA A 397 13.10 -19.89 -14.16
N TRP A 398 12.40 -19.83 -13.01
CA TRP A 398 11.10 -20.46 -12.80
C TRP A 398 9.89 -19.58 -13.13
N LEU A 399 10.09 -18.29 -13.47
CA LEU A 399 9.00 -17.33 -13.69
C LEU A 399 7.98 -17.82 -14.73
N ALA A 400 8.45 -18.38 -15.85
CA ALA A 400 7.58 -18.91 -16.89
C ALA A 400 6.85 -20.20 -16.46
N GLU A 401 7.46 -21.03 -15.61
CA GLU A 401 6.82 -22.25 -15.09
C GLU A 401 5.70 -21.89 -14.12
N VAL A 402 6.00 -21.12 -13.07
CA VAL A 402 4.99 -20.72 -12.07
C VAL A 402 3.92 -19.84 -12.71
N GLY A 403 4.28 -19.03 -13.71
CA GLY A 403 3.35 -18.23 -14.48
C GLY A 403 2.31 -19.06 -15.27
N GLN A 404 2.76 -20.09 -15.98
CA GLN A 404 1.86 -21.04 -16.67
C GLN A 404 1.03 -21.82 -15.65
N TRP A 405 1.64 -22.35 -14.58
CA TRP A 405 0.93 -23.11 -13.56
C TRP A 405 -0.14 -22.28 -12.85
N ALA A 406 0.09 -20.99 -12.58
CA ALA A 406 -0.92 -20.09 -12.03
C ALA A 406 -2.13 -19.94 -12.99
N PHE A 407 -1.87 -19.78 -14.30
CA PHE A 407 -2.93 -19.66 -15.31
C PHE A 407 -3.75 -20.96 -15.41
N ASP A 408 -3.06 -22.10 -15.53
CA ASP A 408 -3.66 -23.42 -15.65
C ASP A 408 -4.45 -23.79 -14.39
N THR A 409 -3.93 -23.45 -13.21
CA THR A 409 -4.61 -23.69 -11.92
C THR A 409 -5.84 -22.80 -11.77
N CYS A 410 -5.81 -21.53 -12.19
CA CYS A 410 -7.01 -20.69 -12.22
C CYS A 410 -8.10 -21.30 -13.11
N ARG A 411 -7.74 -21.72 -14.33
CA ARG A 411 -8.67 -22.38 -15.25
C ARG A 411 -9.24 -23.67 -14.66
N GLN A 412 -8.40 -24.52 -14.08
CA GLN A 412 -8.81 -25.80 -13.50
C GLN A 412 -9.70 -25.60 -12.26
N PHE A 413 -9.39 -24.61 -11.40
CA PHE A 413 -10.21 -24.23 -10.25
C PHE A 413 -11.61 -23.80 -10.69
N TYR A 414 -11.71 -22.91 -11.68
CA TYR A 414 -12.98 -22.47 -12.23
C TYR A 414 -13.81 -23.66 -12.77
N ILE A 415 -13.16 -24.58 -13.50
CA ILE A 415 -13.84 -25.76 -14.07
C ILE A 415 -14.28 -26.75 -12.99
N SER A 416 -13.40 -27.10 -12.05
CA SER A 416 -13.57 -28.26 -11.15
C SER A 416 -14.02 -27.92 -9.73
N SER A 417 -13.66 -26.75 -9.21
CA SER A 417 -13.92 -26.29 -7.84
C SER A 417 -15.11 -25.32 -7.74
N THR A 418 -15.87 -25.13 -8.82
CA THR A 418 -17.13 -24.36 -8.80
C THR A 418 -18.24 -25.08 -9.58
N VAL A 419 -19.50 -24.78 -9.29
CA VAL A 419 -20.66 -25.39 -9.95
C VAL A 419 -21.77 -24.37 -10.22
N LEU A 420 -22.25 -24.37 -11.47
CA LEU A 420 -23.35 -23.51 -11.91
C LEU A 420 -24.67 -23.93 -11.26
N SER A 421 -25.54 -22.98 -10.92
CA SER A 421 -26.89 -23.25 -10.45
C SER A 421 -27.79 -23.80 -11.56
N SER A 422 -28.91 -24.40 -11.19
CA SER A 422 -29.88 -24.95 -12.16
C SER A 422 -30.57 -23.87 -13.01
N SER A 423 -30.63 -22.62 -12.55
CA SER A 423 -31.10 -21.49 -13.36
C SER A 423 -30.02 -20.90 -14.29
N GLY A 424 -28.74 -21.22 -14.05
CA GLY A 424 -27.60 -20.62 -14.73
C GLY A 424 -27.20 -19.22 -14.24
N GLN A 425 -27.92 -18.64 -13.27
CA GLN A 425 -27.70 -17.26 -12.79
C GLN A 425 -26.51 -17.17 -11.82
N HIS A 426 -26.28 -18.20 -11.01
CA HIS A 426 -25.25 -18.23 -9.98
C HIS A 426 -24.24 -19.35 -10.21
N ARG A 427 -23.04 -19.20 -9.66
CA ARG A 427 -21.96 -20.20 -9.73
C ARG A 427 -21.24 -20.27 -8.40
N ILE A 428 -21.56 -21.28 -7.59
CA ILE A 428 -21.05 -21.41 -6.24
C ILE A 428 -19.74 -22.20 -6.23
N VAL A 429 -18.88 -21.90 -5.25
CA VAL A 429 -17.66 -22.67 -4.98
C VAL A 429 -18.06 -24.02 -4.39
N LYS A 430 -17.30 -25.08 -4.68
CA LYS A 430 -17.51 -26.43 -4.15
C LYS A 430 -16.70 -26.61 -2.86
N LEU A 431 -16.91 -27.73 -2.17
CA LEU A 431 -16.07 -28.13 -1.04
C LEU A 431 -14.86 -28.98 -1.47
N GLY A 432 -14.84 -29.41 -2.73
CA GLY A 432 -13.76 -30.16 -3.36
C GLY A 432 -14.06 -30.43 -4.82
N ALA A 433 -13.04 -30.79 -5.61
CA ALA A 433 -13.27 -31.23 -6.99
C ALA A 433 -14.31 -32.37 -7.08
N CYS A 434 -14.37 -33.25 -6.07
CA CYS A 434 -15.30 -34.37 -6.01
C CYS A 434 -16.62 -34.12 -5.23
N TRP A 435 -16.77 -33.05 -4.44
CA TRP A 435 -17.92 -32.88 -3.51
C TRP A 435 -18.28 -31.42 -3.18
N GLY A 436 -19.42 -31.21 -2.52
CA GLY A 436 -19.94 -29.88 -2.16
C GLY A 436 -20.62 -29.14 -3.32
N GLY A 437 -21.17 -27.97 -3.01
CA GLY A 437 -21.92 -27.15 -3.98
C GLY A 437 -23.29 -26.75 -3.44
N TRP A 438 -24.34 -26.92 -4.23
CA TRP A 438 -25.69 -26.46 -3.87
C TRP A 438 -26.43 -27.40 -2.91
N GLY A 439 -27.24 -26.80 -2.04
CA GLY A 439 -28.20 -27.47 -1.16
C GLY A 439 -27.57 -28.46 -0.18
N GLU A 440 -28.05 -29.70 -0.23
CA GLU A 440 -27.64 -30.81 0.65
C GLU A 440 -26.16 -31.22 0.49
N ALA A 441 -25.49 -30.79 -0.59
CA ALA A 441 -24.05 -30.99 -0.76
C ALA A 441 -23.21 -30.18 0.25
N GLY A 442 -23.80 -29.12 0.82
CA GLY A 442 -23.18 -28.31 1.87
C GLY A 442 -22.13 -27.31 1.38
N GLN A 443 -21.84 -26.36 2.27
CA GLN A 443 -20.97 -25.21 2.07
C GLN A 443 -20.19 -24.85 3.33
N ASN A 444 -19.03 -24.22 3.13
CA ASN A 444 -18.14 -23.68 4.15
C ASN A 444 -17.87 -22.21 3.79
N PRO A 445 -18.28 -21.23 4.61
CA PRO A 445 -18.09 -19.82 4.29
C PRO A 445 -16.62 -19.44 4.05
N SER A 446 -15.66 -20.14 4.66
CA SER A 446 -14.23 -19.86 4.50
C SER A 446 -13.61 -20.32 3.18
N TYR A 447 -14.38 -21.07 2.36
CA TYR A 447 -13.94 -21.52 1.03
C TYR A 447 -14.26 -20.45 -0.04
N HIS A 448 -15.10 -19.47 0.29
CA HIS A 448 -15.37 -18.32 -0.56
C HIS A 448 -14.26 -17.26 -0.43
N ALA A 449 -13.41 -17.20 -1.44
CA ALA A 449 -12.20 -16.37 -1.49
C ALA A 449 -12.27 -15.34 -2.64
N PRO A 450 -13.13 -14.30 -2.56
CA PRO A 450 -13.41 -13.37 -3.66
C PRO A 450 -12.15 -12.72 -4.25
N ALA A 451 -11.16 -12.40 -3.41
CA ALA A 451 -9.87 -11.84 -3.81
C ALA A 451 -9.14 -12.72 -4.83
N VAL A 452 -9.17 -14.03 -4.61
CA VAL A 452 -8.47 -15.02 -5.45
C VAL A 452 -9.19 -15.18 -6.79
N TYR A 453 -10.50 -15.00 -6.81
CA TYR A 453 -11.30 -15.03 -8.04
C TYR A 453 -11.09 -13.77 -8.87
N ARG A 454 -10.93 -12.59 -8.23
CA ARG A 454 -10.50 -11.35 -8.90
C ARG A 454 -9.07 -11.48 -9.43
N LEU A 455 -8.13 -11.99 -8.62
CA LEU A 455 -6.76 -12.31 -9.07
C LEU A 455 -6.77 -13.23 -10.28
N CYS A 456 -7.52 -14.34 -10.26
CA CYS A 456 -7.60 -15.26 -11.39
C CYS A 456 -8.23 -14.61 -12.63
N ARG A 457 -9.32 -13.84 -12.48
CA ARG A 457 -9.94 -13.08 -13.57
C ARG A 457 -8.93 -12.16 -14.25
N ASP A 458 -8.25 -11.32 -13.46
CA ASP A 458 -7.38 -10.26 -13.97
C ASP A 458 -6.05 -10.83 -14.48
N TYR A 459 -5.51 -11.86 -13.81
CA TYR A 459 -4.32 -12.58 -14.26
C TYR A 459 -4.59 -13.35 -15.57
N MET A 460 -5.70 -14.08 -15.68
CA MET A 460 -6.04 -14.78 -16.92
C MET A 460 -6.27 -13.79 -18.07
N LYS A 461 -6.95 -12.67 -17.84
CA LYS A 461 -7.12 -11.59 -18.83
C LYS A 461 -5.78 -10.99 -19.26
N LYS A 462 -4.87 -10.70 -18.32
CA LYS A 462 -3.50 -10.20 -18.60
C LYS A 462 -2.62 -11.22 -19.34
N LYS A 463 -2.84 -12.52 -19.16
CA LYS A 463 -1.93 -13.59 -19.60
C LYS A 463 -2.44 -14.54 -20.68
N ALA A 464 -3.68 -14.37 -21.15
CA ALA A 464 -4.27 -15.21 -22.19
C ALA A 464 -3.39 -15.34 -23.45
N GLY A 465 -2.80 -14.23 -23.92
CA GLY A 465 -1.89 -14.24 -25.07
C GLY A 465 -0.53 -14.93 -24.83
N GLN A 466 -0.17 -15.25 -23.59
CA GLN A 466 1.10 -15.88 -23.20
C GLN A 466 0.93 -17.36 -22.79
N TYR A 467 -0.09 -17.66 -22.01
CA TYR A 467 -0.32 -18.97 -21.38
C TYR A 467 -1.67 -19.62 -21.77
N GLY A 468 -2.57 -18.87 -22.40
CA GLY A 468 -3.90 -19.33 -22.78
C GLY A 468 -3.95 -20.20 -24.02
N SER A 469 -5.03 -20.97 -24.15
CA SER A 469 -5.37 -21.74 -25.35
C SER A 469 -5.85 -20.83 -26.51
N SER A 470 -6.28 -19.61 -26.21
CA SER A 470 -6.43 -18.51 -27.15
C SER A 470 -6.02 -17.19 -26.47
N ALA A 471 -5.72 -16.16 -27.28
CA ALA A 471 -5.47 -14.82 -26.77
C ALA A 471 -6.70 -14.15 -26.14
N THR A 472 -7.92 -14.66 -26.39
CA THR A 472 -9.19 -14.13 -25.85
C THR A 472 -9.65 -14.86 -24.59
N GLU A 473 -9.05 -16.00 -24.23
CA GLU A 473 -9.58 -16.91 -23.19
C GLU A 473 -9.84 -16.22 -21.85
N GLY A 474 -9.01 -15.25 -21.46
CA GLY A 474 -9.21 -14.47 -20.23
C GLY A 474 -10.37 -13.46 -20.32
N GLU A 475 -10.65 -12.91 -21.50
CA GLU A 475 -11.83 -12.07 -21.75
C GLU A 475 -13.11 -12.93 -21.78
N ASP A 476 -13.05 -14.09 -22.46
CA ASP A 476 -14.15 -15.06 -22.55
C ASP A 476 -14.58 -15.60 -21.17
N LEU A 477 -13.65 -15.66 -20.20
CA LEU A 477 -13.90 -16.09 -18.82
C LEU A 477 -14.19 -14.95 -17.83
N GLU A 478 -14.06 -13.68 -18.22
CA GLU A 478 -14.20 -12.53 -17.30
C GLU A 478 -15.59 -12.46 -16.66
N ALA A 479 -16.64 -12.59 -17.48
CA ALA A 479 -18.03 -12.60 -17.02
C ALA A 479 -18.34 -13.80 -16.11
N GLU A 480 -17.69 -14.93 -16.33
CA GLU A 480 -17.89 -16.15 -15.55
C GLU A 480 -17.17 -16.08 -14.19
N TRP A 481 -15.98 -15.49 -14.12
CA TRP A 481 -15.34 -15.18 -12.83
C TRP A 481 -16.13 -14.15 -12.02
N ASN A 482 -16.65 -13.10 -12.67
CA ASN A 482 -17.55 -12.14 -12.02
C ASN A 482 -18.79 -12.84 -11.43
N LYS A 483 -19.33 -13.87 -12.10
CA LYS A 483 -20.43 -14.70 -11.56
C LYS A 483 -20.02 -15.46 -10.29
N VAL A 484 -18.80 -16.01 -10.21
CA VAL A 484 -18.27 -16.68 -9.00
C VAL A 484 -18.07 -15.69 -7.85
N ILE A 485 -17.53 -14.49 -8.13
CA ILE A 485 -17.32 -13.41 -7.15
C ILE A 485 -18.67 -12.99 -6.54
N MET A 486 -19.64 -12.62 -7.38
CA MET A 486 -20.95 -12.15 -6.90
C MET A 486 -21.76 -13.26 -6.21
N THR A 487 -21.68 -14.51 -6.71
CA THR A 487 -22.30 -15.65 -6.02
C THR A 487 -21.67 -15.89 -4.65
N SER A 488 -20.36 -15.72 -4.52
CA SER A 488 -19.65 -15.87 -3.25
C SER A 488 -20.09 -14.83 -2.23
N TYR A 489 -20.19 -13.54 -2.62
CA TYR A 489 -20.74 -12.52 -1.72
C TYR A 489 -22.20 -12.79 -1.33
N LYS A 490 -23.06 -13.19 -2.28
CA LYS A 490 -24.44 -13.61 -1.96
C LYS A 490 -24.48 -14.80 -0.99
N ALA A 491 -23.57 -15.78 -1.14
CA ALA A 491 -23.47 -16.93 -0.25
C ALA A 491 -23.05 -16.51 1.17
N LEU A 492 -22.03 -15.65 1.27
CA LEU A 492 -21.53 -15.08 2.52
C LEU A 492 -22.60 -14.26 3.26
N TRP A 493 -23.30 -13.34 2.58
CA TRP A 493 -24.41 -12.58 3.19
C TRP A 493 -25.58 -13.48 3.60
N SER A 494 -25.84 -14.58 2.88
CA SER A 494 -26.93 -15.51 3.24
C SER A 494 -26.71 -16.23 4.58
N VAL A 495 -25.47 -16.28 5.10
CA VAL A 495 -25.11 -16.94 6.36
C VAL A 495 -24.66 -15.97 7.46
N GLN A 496 -24.49 -14.68 7.14
CA GLN A 496 -23.96 -13.68 8.07
C GLN A 496 -25.00 -13.28 9.13
N CYS A 497 -24.54 -13.22 10.38
CA CYS A 497 -25.32 -12.77 11.52
C CYS A 497 -25.43 -11.24 11.56
N PRO A 498 -26.63 -10.64 11.42
CA PRO A 498 -26.77 -9.20 11.21
C PRO A 498 -26.18 -8.32 12.32
N SER A 499 -26.29 -8.74 13.58
CA SER A 499 -25.82 -7.92 14.72
C SER A 499 -24.36 -8.15 15.14
N THR A 500 -23.70 -9.18 14.61
CA THR A 500 -22.37 -9.62 15.08
C THR A 500 -21.34 -9.84 13.97
N GLY A 501 -21.76 -9.89 12.70
CA GLY A 501 -20.93 -10.16 11.54
C GLY A 501 -20.42 -11.60 11.41
N LEU A 502 -20.69 -12.45 12.41
CA LEU A 502 -20.22 -13.84 12.45
C LEU A 502 -20.91 -14.71 11.38
N VAL A 503 -20.27 -15.82 11.04
CA VAL A 503 -20.78 -16.84 10.12
C VAL A 503 -20.63 -18.23 10.76
N PRO A 504 -21.43 -19.24 10.35
CA PRO A 504 -21.24 -20.61 10.82
C PRO A 504 -20.01 -21.27 10.19
N ASN A 505 -19.46 -22.31 10.82
CA ASN A 505 -18.43 -23.17 10.22
C ASN A 505 -18.95 -23.82 8.93
N TRP A 506 -20.22 -24.23 8.93
CA TRP A 506 -20.85 -24.95 7.83
C TRP A 506 -22.33 -24.58 7.67
N ALA A 507 -22.78 -24.54 6.42
CA ALA A 507 -24.18 -24.30 6.07
C ALA A 507 -24.60 -25.15 4.85
N LYS A 508 -25.89 -25.15 4.54
CA LYS A 508 -26.45 -25.52 3.23
C LYS A 508 -26.93 -24.25 2.57
N ILE A 509 -26.74 -24.10 1.26
CA ILE A 509 -27.12 -22.88 0.53
C ILE A 509 -27.91 -23.26 -0.73
N TRP A 510 -29.08 -22.64 -0.94
CA TRP A 510 -29.93 -22.82 -2.11
C TRP A 510 -30.14 -21.49 -2.84
N GLU A 511 -30.35 -21.60 -4.15
CA GLU A 511 -30.82 -20.50 -5.00
C GLU A 511 -32.35 -20.40 -4.93
N GLU A 512 -32.88 -19.20 -4.66
CA GLU A 512 -34.31 -18.88 -4.73
C GLU A 512 -34.49 -17.59 -5.55
N GLY A 513 -34.44 -17.75 -6.88
CA GLY A 513 -34.39 -16.61 -7.80
C GLY A 513 -33.03 -15.90 -7.70
N ASP A 514 -33.05 -14.58 -7.55
CA ASP A 514 -31.83 -13.77 -7.43
C ASP A 514 -31.19 -13.81 -6.02
N VAL A 515 -31.85 -14.42 -5.04
CA VAL A 515 -31.40 -14.45 -3.64
C VAL A 515 -30.92 -15.86 -3.27
N LEU A 516 -29.87 -15.95 -2.46
CA LEU A 516 -29.43 -17.21 -1.85
C LEU A 516 -29.96 -17.32 -0.42
N LYS A 517 -30.47 -18.50 -0.06
CA LYS A 517 -30.93 -18.81 1.30
C LYS A 517 -30.07 -19.89 1.93
N SER A 518 -29.84 -19.78 3.23
CA SER A 518 -29.05 -20.74 3.99
C SER A 518 -29.88 -21.53 5.02
N ALA A 519 -29.39 -22.70 5.41
CA ALA A 519 -29.87 -23.44 6.56
C ALA A 519 -28.72 -24.20 7.25
N GLY A 520 -28.95 -24.58 8.51
CA GLY A 520 -28.04 -25.46 9.26
C GLY A 520 -28.19 -26.94 8.86
N GLY A 521 -27.68 -27.84 9.73
CA GLY A 521 -27.78 -29.28 9.52
C GLY A 521 -26.79 -29.85 8.49
N PHE A 522 -25.66 -29.18 8.27
CA PHE A 522 -24.48 -29.70 7.59
C PHE A 522 -23.24 -29.44 8.47
N SER A 523 -22.23 -30.30 8.38
CA SER A 523 -20.97 -30.19 9.12
C SER A 523 -19.87 -31.04 8.48
N GLY A 524 -18.63 -30.55 8.47
CA GLY A 524 -17.44 -31.25 7.97
C GLY A 524 -16.26 -31.13 8.93
N SER A 525 -15.11 -31.71 8.56
CA SER A 525 -13.82 -31.61 9.29
C SER A 525 -13.84 -31.93 10.80
N GLY A 526 -14.90 -32.57 11.31
CA GLY A 526 -15.10 -32.80 12.75
C GLY A 526 -15.56 -31.58 13.55
N THR A 527 -15.91 -30.46 12.91
CA THR A 527 -16.34 -29.22 13.58
C THR A 527 -17.87 -29.07 13.60
N PRO A 528 -18.48 -28.47 14.66
CA PRO A 528 -19.93 -28.24 14.70
C PRO A 528 -20.35 -27.25 13.61
N GLY A 529 -21.45 -27.55 12.90
CA GLY A 529 -21.90 -26.71 11.77
C GLY A 529 -22.24 -25.27 12.15
N GLN A 530 -23.09 -25.11 13.17
CA GLN A 530 -23.67 -23.83 13.61
C GLN A 530 -22.80 -23.04 14.60
N GLU A 531 -21.50 -23.32 14.64
CA GLU A 531 -20.55 -22.64 15.50
C GLU A 531 -19.74 -21.61 14.72
N PHE A 532 -19.45 -20.45 15.32
CA PHE A 532 -18.33 -19.62 14.89
C PHE A 532 -17.04 -20.19 15.50
N GLY A 533 -16.28 -20.94 14.70
CA GLY A 533 -15.08 -21.64 15.14
C GLY A 533 -13.99 -21.69 14.06
N ALA A 534 -13.24 -22.79 14.06
CA ALA A 534 -12.05 -23.02 13.24
C ALA A 534 -12.26 -22.85 11.73
N GLU A 535 -13.43 -23.24 11.21
CA GLU A 535 -13.77 -23.02 9.81
C GLU A 535 -14.24 -21.58 9.60
N ALA A 536 -15.24 -21.15 10.39
CA ALA A 536 -15.94 -19.89 10.24
C ALA A 536 -15.02 -18.67 10.24
N ALA A 537 -14.06 -18.61 11.16
CA ALA A 537 -13.26 -17.42 11.40
C ALA A 537 -12.45 -17.00 10.18
N ARG A 538 -11.91 -17.98 9.45
CA ARG A 538 -11.09 -17.79 8.23
C ARG A 538 -11.82 -16.99 7.15
N THR A 539 -13.15 -17.05 7.10
CA THR A 539 -14.01 -16.21 6.25
C THR A 539 -13.73 -14.72 6.40
N MET A 540 -13.47 -14.24 7.62
CA MET A 540 -13.18 -12.83 7.89
C MET A 540 -11.89 -12.41 7.18
N TRP A 541 -10.87 -13.26 7.18
CA TRP A 541 -9.62 -13.03 6.45
C TRP A 541 -9.80 -13.16 4.93
N ARG A 542 -10.59 -14.13 4.43
CA ARG A 542 -10.89 -14.27 2.99
C ARG A 542 -11.48 -13.00 2.38
N VAL A 543 -12.33 -12.29 3.14
CA VAL A 543 -12.93 -11.02 2.72
C VAL A 543 -12.00 -9.83 3.00
N ALA A 544 -11.21 -9.85 4.08
CA ALA A 544 -10.19 -8.83 4.32
C ALA A 544 -9.13 -8.80 3.20
N LEU A 545 -8.75 -9.96 2.67
CA LEU A 545 -7.86 -10.09 1.52
C LEU A 545 -8.44 -9.41 0.26
N ASP A 546 -9.76 -9.45 0.04
CA ASP A 546 -10.39 -8.77 -1.11
C ASP A 546 -10.24 -7.26 -0.97
N HIS A 547 -10.48 -6.71 0.23
CA HIS A 547 -10.27 -5.29 0.50
C HIS A 547 -8.79 -4.87 0.40
N LEU A 548 -7.84 -5.71 0.81
CA LEU A 548 -6.42 -5.40 0.79
C LEU A 548 -5.83 -5.39 -0.64
N LEU A 549 -6.31 -6.27 -1.51
CA LEU A 549 -5.85 -6.39 -2.90
C LEU A 549 -6.70 -5.55 -3.89
N PHE A 550 -7.97 -5.30 -3.57
CA PHE A 550 -8.96 -4.60 -4.41
C PHE A 550 -9.80 -3.63 -3.54
N PRO A 551 -9.21 -2.54 -3.02
CA PRO A 551 -9.86 -1.66 -2.05
C PRO A 551 -11.14 -0.98 -2.56
N ASP A 552 -11.28 -0.79 -3.88
CA ASP A 552 -12.46 -0.25 -4.54
C ASP A 552 -13.68 -1.21 -4.53
N ALA A 553 -13.47 -2.47 -4.14
CA ALA A 553 -14.54 -3.46 -3.97
C ALA A 553 -15.35 -3.21 -2.69
N GLY A 554 -16.44 -2.45 -2.82
CA GLY A 554 -17.31 -2.08 -1.70
C GLY A 554 -17.98 -3.27 -0.98
N GLU A 555 -18.06 -4.45 -1.60
CA GLU A 555 -18.68 -5.63 -0.98
C GLU A 555 -17.92 -6.11 0.26
N ALA A 556 -16.59 -6.06 0.23
CA ALA A 556 -15.73 -6.46 1.34
C ALA A 556 -15.95 -5.58 2.58
N ARG A 557 -15.97 -4.25 2.37
CA ARG A 557 -16.23 -3.25 3.41
C ARG A 557 -17.60 -3.44 4.04
N SER A 558 -18.63 -3.66 3.22
CA SER A 558 -20.00 -3.92 3.66
C SER A 558 -20.10 -5.18 4.54
N PHE A 559 -19.46 -6.29 4.11
CA PHE A 559 -19.47 -7.55 4.86
C PHE A 559 -18.67 -7.47 6.17
N LEU A 560 -17.53 -6.78 6.21
CA LEU A 560 -16.69 -6.71 7.42
C LEU A 560 -17.18 -5.69 8.46
N ASN A 561 -17.99 -4.71 8.06
CA ASN A 561 -18.53 -3.68 8.94
C ASN A 561 -19.15 -4.21 10.25
N PRO A 562 -20.03 -5.23 10.27
CA PRO A 562 -20.63 -5.70 11.52
C PRO A 562 -19.66 -6.48 12.42
N VAL A 563 -18.66 -7.19 11.88
CA VAL A 563 -17.68 -7.91 12.72
C VAL A 563 -16.66 -6.95 13.35
N VAL A 564 -16.25 -5.89 12.62
CA VAL A 564 -15.35 -4.86 13.16
C VAL A 564 -16.05 -4.04 14.25
N ALA A 565 -17.31 -3.62 14.03
CA ALA A 565 -18.15 -3.00 15.07
C ALA A 565 -18.32 -3.91 16.30
N HIS A 566 -18.53 -5.20 16.07
CA HIS A 566 -18.64 -6.17 17.16
C HIS A 566 -17.32 -6.28 17.95
N LEU A 567 -16.17 -6.37 17.27
CA LEU A 567 -14.85 -6.42 17.91
C LEU A 567 -14.53 -5.18 18.74
N GLU A 568 -14.99 -3.99 18.33
CA GLU A 568 -14.84 -2.75 19.13
C GLU A 568 -15.41 -2.91 20.55
N THR A 569 -16.56 -3.60 20.68
CA THR A 569 -17.20 -3.88 21.98
C THR A 569 -16.49 -4.95 22.83
N LYS A 570 -15.47 -5.60 22.27
CA LYS A 570 -14.76 -6.76 22.85
C LYS A 570 -13.33 -6.48 23.24
N GLU A 571 -12.66 -5.49 22.65
CA GLU A 571 -11.41 -4.97 23.21
C GLU A 571 -11.73 -4.17 24.49
N ARG A 572 -10.94 -4.41 25.53
CA ARG A 572 -11.02 -3.72 26.82
C ARG A 572 -9.63 -3.59 27.40
N TRP A 573 -9.04 -2.40 27.32
CA TRP A 573 -7.75 -2.16 27.93
C TRP A 573 -7.77 -2.37 29.46
N THR A 574 -7.16 -3.46 29.93
CA THR A 574 -7.01 -3.82 31.36
C THR A 574 -5.66 -3.40 31.95
N GLY A 575 -4.83 -2.68 31.18
CA GLY A 575 -3.44 -2.38 31.54
C GLY A 575 -2.44 -3.48 31.19
N ASN A 576 -2.89 -4.64 30.67
CA ASN A 576 -2.05 -5.78 30.33
C ASN A 576 -2.41 -6.36 28.95
N TRP A 577 -1.40 -6.73 28.16
CA TRP A 577 -1.60 -7.27 26.80
C TRP A 577 -2.28 -8.65 26.77
N TRP A 578 -2.23 -9.43 27.85
CA TRP A 578 -2.78 -10.79 27.88
C TRP A 578 -4.28 -10.86 28.19
N ASP A 579 -4.90 -9.75 28.62
CA ASP A 579 -6.31 -9.68 29.04
C ASP A 579 -6.98 -8.41 28.47
N ASN A 580 -6.60 -8.01 27.25
CA ASN A 580 -7.17 -6.85 26.55
C ASN A 580 -8.34 -7.22 25.60
N TRP A 581 -8.70 -8.50 25.49
CA TRP A 581 -9.83 -8.97 24.68
C TRP A 581 -10.76 -9.85 25.51
N VAL A 582 -12.06 -9.59 25.40
CA VAL A 582 -13.09 -10.40 26.06
C VAL A 582 -13.19 -11.78 25.41
N ASP A 583 -12.96 -12.83 26.19
CA ASP A 583 -12.94 -14.25 25.78
C ASP A 583 -14.30 -14.81 25.26
N TYR A 584 -15.32 -13.97 25.07
CA TYR A 584 -16.58 -14.33 24.41
C TYR A 584 -17.03 -13.29 23.36
N LEU A 585 -17.29 -13.76 22.15
CA LEU A 585 -18.07 -13.02 21.15
C LEU A 585 -19.57 -13.20 21.43
N ASN A 586 -20.40 -12.22 21.06
CA ASN A 586 -21.86 -12.35 21.16
C ASN A 586 -22.38 -13.34 20.11
N VAL A 587 -23.44 -14.06 20.46
CA VAL A 587 -24.23 -14.90 19.55
C VAL A 587 -25.49 -14.15 19.15
N ASP A 588 -25.85 -14.20 17.87
CA ASP A 588 -27.09 -13.64 17.34
C ASP A 588 -28.09 -14.77 17.07
N TYR A 589 -29.07 -14.96 17.97
CA TYR A 589 -30.04 -16.05 17.85
C TYR A 589 -31.04 -15.88 16.68
N SER A 590 -30.92 -14.83 15.86
CA SER A 590 -31.67 -14.68 14.60
C SER A 590 -30.99 -15.32 13.37
N CYS A 591 -29.70 -15.68 13.47
CA CYS A 591 -28.92 -16.28 12.38
C CYS A 591 -28.62 -17.78 12.62
N LEU A 592 -27.78 -18.37 11.77
CA LEU A 592 -27.39 -19.78 11.89
C LEU A 592 -26.39 -20.05 13.03
N VAL A 593 -25.60 -19.06 13.44
CA VAL A 593 -24.61 -19.21 14.53
C VAL A 593 -25.32 -19.27 15.87
N ASN A 594 -25.21 -20.39 16.58
CA ASN A 594 -25.82 -20.58 17.90
C ASN A 594 -24.80 -20.71 19.05
N GLN A 595 -23.52 -20.84 18.72
CA GLN A 595 -22.42 -20.88 19.68
C GLN A 595 -21.12 -20.32 19.06
N VAL A 596 -20.19 -19.93 19.93
CA VAL A 596 -18.82 -19.49 19.58
C VAL A 596 -17.85 -20.46 20.25
N PHE A 597 -16.76 -20.80 19.56
CA PHE A 597 -15.72 -21.66 20.12
C PHE A 597 -15.16 -21.08 21.44
N GLY A 598 -15.14 -21.89 22.50
CA GLY A 598 -14.67 -21.45 23.81
C GLY A 598 -13.19 -21.10 23.81
N GLY A 599 -12.83 -19.91 24.27
CA GLY A 599 -11.44 -19.43 24.24
C GLY A 599 -10.95 -19.03 22.84
N TRP A 600 -11.85 -18.58 21.96
CA TRP A 600 -11.55 -18.12 20.59
C TRP A 600 -10.31 -17.20 20.50
N SER A 601 -10.17 -16.28 21.45
CA SER A 601 -9.10 -15.27 21.64
C SER A 601 -7.71 -15.84 21.94
N TRP A 602 -7.64 -17.12 22.30
CA TRP A 602 -6.42 -17.89 22.58
C TRP A 602 -6.15 -18.98 21.53
N ASN A 603 -7.09 -19.23 20.62
CA ASN A 603 -6.90 -20.13 19.50
C ASN A 603 -6.50 -19.30 18.27
N TRP A 604 -5.23 -19.32 17.88
CA TRP A 604 -4.70 -18.47 16.80
C TRP A 604 -5.31 -18.77 15.42
N PHE A 605 -5.83 -19.99 15.21
CA PHE A 605 -6.61 -20.37 14.03
C PHE A 605 -7.98 -19.68 13.94
N ILE A 606 -8.43 -19.07 15.04
CA ILE A 606 -9.71 -18.35 15.16
C ILE A 606 -9.46 -16.85 15.40
N ALA A 607 -8.65 -16.49 16.39
CA ALA A 607 -8.33 -15.10 16.73
C ALA A 607 -7.62 -14.36 15.59
N GLY A 608 -6.60 -14.97 14.97
CA GLY A 608 -5.83 -14.39 13.87
C GLY A 608 -6.68 -13.95 12.68
N PRO A 609 -7.46 -14.84 12.05
CA PRO A 609 -8.35 -14.45 10.95
C PRO A 609 -9.47 -13.49 11.38
N THR A 610 -9.98 -13.62 12.62
CA THR A 610 -11.03 -12.71 13.12
C THR A 610 -10.50 -11.29 13.26
N TRP A 611 -9.34 -11.09 13.90
CA TRP A 611 -8.71 -9.77 14.02
C TRP A 611 -8.13 -9.25 12.71
N SER A 612 -7.86 -10.11 11.73
CA SER A 612 -7.52 -9.68 10.37
C SER A 612 -8.62 -8.86 9.70
N SER A 613 -9.88 -8.92 10.16
CA SER A 613 -10.93 -8.00 9.70
C SER A 613 -10.63 -6.52 10.01
N LEU A 614 -9.85 -6.23 11.06
CA LEU A 614 -9.55 -4.88 11.54
C LEU A 614 -8.69 -4.07 10.56
N VAL A 615 -8.06 -4.70 9.56
CA VAL A 615 -7.36 -3.98 8.47
C VAL A 615 -8.34 -3.25 7.55
N CYS A 616 -9.57 -3.76 7.41
CA CYS A 616 -10.58 -3.17 6.54
C CYS A 616 -11.27 -2.03 7.27
N ARG A 617 -11.10 -0.80 6.76
CA ARG A 617 -11.72 0.38 7.34
C ARG A 617 -13.24 0.33 7.20
N VAL A 618 -13.98 0.58 8.27
CA VAL A 618 -15.45 0.57 8.26
C VAL A 618 -16.02 1.89 8.77
N ASP A 619 -17.25 2.25 8.38
CA ASP A 619 -17.87 3.53 8.78
C ASP A 619 -18.48 3.50 10.20
N SER A 620 -18.68 2.31 10.78
CA SER A 620 -19.30 2.15 12.10
C SER A 620 -18.35 2.38 13.28
N VAL A 621 -17.03 2.33 13.05
CA VAL A 621 -16.00 2.47 14.08
C VAL A 621 -15.12 3.67 13.74
N GLN A 622 -14.84 4.53 14.73
CA GLN A 622 -13.98 5.69 14.51
C GLN A 622 -12.56 5.23 14.11
N ALA A 623 -11.98 5.82 13.05
CA ALA A 623 -10.69 5.38 12.50
C ALA A 623 -9.57 5.25 13.56
N GLY A 624 -9.39 6.25 14.42
CA GLY A 624 -8.40 6.21 15.51
C GLY A 624 -8.71 5.14 16.57
N ARG A 625 -9.98 4.77 16.78
CA ARG A 625 -10.36 3.64 17.64
C ARG A 625 -10.09 2.31 16.95
N GLN A 626 -10.38 2.19 15.65
CA GLN A 626 -10.06 0.99 14.88
C GLN A 626 -8.54 0.73 14.82
N GLN A 627 -7.71 1.78 14.72
CA GLN A 627 -6.25 1.66 14.85
C GLN A 627 -5.84 1.07 16.21
N GLN A 628 -6.45 1.52 17.31
CA GLN A 628 -6.19 0.92 18.63
C GLN A 628 -6.59 -0.57 18.71
N LEU A 629 -7.66 -0.99 18.01
CA LEU A 629 -8.07 -2.39 17.96
C LEU A 629 -7.02 -3.25 17.24
N ILE A 630 -6.51 -2.80 16.08
CA ILE A 630 -5.48 -3.56 15.35
C ILE A 630 -4.16 -3.56 16.12
N ASP A 631 -3.77 -2.46 16.78
CA ASP A 631 -2.59 -2.42 17.67
C ASP A 631 -2.76 -3.39 18.85
N ALA A 632 -3.94 -3.45 19.48
CA ALA A 632 -4.26 -4.38 20.55
C ALA A 632 -4.23 -5.85 20.11
N ALA A 633 -4.57 -6.15 18.84
CA ALA A 633 -4.38 -7.46 18.24
C ALA A 633 -2.90 -7.75 17.94
N GLY A 634 -2.16 -6.76 17.41
CA GLY A 634 -0.70 -6.87 17.20
C GLY A 634 0.05 -7.22 18.49
N GLN A 635 -0.27 -6.54 19.59
CA GLN A 635 0.28 -6.83 20.93
C GLN A 635 0.02 -8.26 21.40
N ARG A 636 -1.10 -8.89 21.01
CA ARG A 636 -1.39 -10.30 21.33
C ARG A 636 -0.48 -11.25 20.55
N LEU A 637 -0.34 -11.02 19.24
CA LEU A 637 0.36 -11.90 18.30
C LEU A 637 1.88 -11.85 18.45
N VAL A 638 2.47 -10.70 18.77
CA VAL A 638 3.93 -10.55 18.90
C VAL A 638 4.52 -11.34 20.07
N HIS A 639 3.71 -11.64 21.10
CA HIS A 639 4.10 -12.45 22.26
C HIS A 639 3.95 -13.98 22.03
N GLN A 640 3.59 -14.41 20.83
CA GLN A 640 3.41 -15.83 20.48
C GLN A 640 4.53 -16.34 19.58
N GLY A 641 4.87 -17.61 19.71
CA GLY A 641 5.71 -18.35 18.76
C GLY A 641 4.91 -19.42 18.02
N ILE A 642 5.38 -19.79 16.85
CA ILE A 642 4.86 -20.91 16.05
C ILE A 642 5.28 -22.21 16.74
N SER A 643 4.30 -22.96 17.25
CA SER A 643 4.55 -24.25 17.94
C SER A 643 3.65 -25.40 17.47
N ASP A 644 2.60 -25.10 16.71
CA ASP A 644 1.67 -26.07 16.13
C ASP A 644 1.27 -25.67 14.70
N TYR A 645 0.75 -26.62 13.92
CA TYR A 645 0.40 -26.41 12.52
C TYR A 645 -0.70 -25.35 12.32
N TYR A 646 -1.84 -25.49 13.00
CA TYR A 646 -3.01 -24.65 12.74
C TYR A 646 -2.81 -23.24 13.29
N GLY A 647 -2.51 -23.11 14.58
CA GLY A 647 -2.30 -21.84 15.24
C GLY A 647 -1.05 -21.12 14.70
N GLY A 648 0.04 -21.85 14.52
CA GLY A 648 1.30 -21.33 13.99
C GLY A 648 1.21 -20.80 12.56
N SER A 649 0.56 -21.52 11.64
CA SER A 649 0.34 -21.01 10.27
C SER A 649 -0.47 -19.72 10.27
N TRP A 650 -1.47 -19.60 11.14
CA TRP A 650 -2.27 -18.38 11.23
C TRP A 650 -1.60 -17.24 12.01
N LEU A 651 -0.62 -17.51 12.88
CA LEU A 651 0.30 -16.46 13.34
C LEU A 651 1.10 -15.88 12.17
N ALA A 652 1.58 -16.71 11.23
CA ALA A 652 2.26 -16.25 10.02
C ALA A 652 1.35 -15.41 9.12
N ILE A 653 0.21 -15.95 8.69
CA ILE A 653 -0.75 -15.26 7.81
C ILE A 653 -1.23 -13.95 8.44
N SER A 654 -1.57 -13.96 9.73
CA SER A 654 -2.04 -12.75 10.42
C SER A 654 -0.92 -11.73 10.62
N THR A 655 0.35 -12.13 10.81
CA THR A 655 1.47 -11.18 10.86
C THR A 655 1.62 -10.45 9.52
N VAL A 656 1.66 -11.19 8.40
CA VAL A 656 1.74 -10.61 7.03
C VAL A 656 0.55 -9.69 6.73
N THR A 657 -0.64 -10.06 7.24
CA THR A 657 -1.86 -9.27 7.05
C THR A 657 -1.85 -7.98 7.89
N LEU A 658 -1.65 -8.08 9.20
CA LEU A 658 -1.71 -6.93 10.11
C LEU A 658 -0.51 -5.98 9.96
N ASN A 659 0.67 -6.46 9.56
CA ASN A 659 1.85 -5.61 9.31
C ASN A 659 1.71 -4.75 8.02
N GLY A 660 0.65 -4.98 7.22
CA GLY A 660 0.40 -4.27 5.97
C GLY A 660 1.22 -4.76 4.77
N ASP A 661 1.91 -5.89 4.89
CA ASP A 661 2.71 -6.46 3.79
C ASP A 661 1.84 -6.83 2.58
N ILE A 662 0.61 -7.31 2.79
CA ILE A 662 -0.35 -7.57 1.70
C ILE A 662 -0.70 -6.27 0.95
N THR A 663 -0.96 -5.17 1.66
CA THR A 663 -1.22 -3.86 1.05
C THR A 663 -0.01 -3.35 0.27
N ASN A 664 1.20 -3.55 0.82
CA ASN A 664 2.44 -3.16 0.17
C ASN A 664 2.73 -4.01 -1.08
N ALA A 665 2.43 -5.32 -1.04
CA ALA A 665 2.46 -6.18 -2.21
C ALA A 665 1.49 -5.69 -3.30
N ALA A 666 0.23 -5.42 -2.95
CA ALA A 666 -0.78 -4.93 -3.90
C ALA A 666 -0.35 -3.63 -4.61
N ARG A 667 0.23 -2.67 -3.87
CA ARG A 667 0.81 -1.44 -4.44
C ARG A 667 2.02 -1.70 -5.33
N ARG A 668 2.97 -2.55 -4.89
CA ARG A 668 4.22 -2.82 -5.61
C ARG A 668 3.99 -3.53 -6.95
N ILE A 669 3.03 -4.45 -7.00
CA ILE A 669 2.73 -5.23 -8.22
C ILE A 669 1.66 -4.58 -9.10
N GLY A 670 1.16 -3.39 -8.72
CA GLY A 670 0.23 -2.58 -9.52
C GLY A 670 -1.22 -3.06 -9.51
N LEU A 671 -1.68 -3.71 -8.43
CA LEU A 671 -3.12 -3.96 -8.21
C LEU A 671 -3.84 -2.73 -7.63
N VAL A 672 -3.11 -1.86 -6.93
CA VAL A 672 -3.63 -0.64 -6.31
C VAL A 672 -2.76 0.55 -6.71
N ASP A 673 -3.37 1.68 -7.03
CA ASP A 673 -2.68 2.86 -7.55
C ASP A 673 -1.56 3.35 -6.62
N SER A 674 -0.38 3.55 -7.21
CA SER A 674 0.87 3.87 -6.50
C SER A 674 1.06 5.37 -6.20
N ALA A 675 0.02 6.20 -6.41
CA ALA A 675 0.05 7.63 -6.13
C ALA A 675 0.39 7.95 -4.66
N ALA A 676 0.05 7.06 -3.73
CA ALA A 676 0.35 7.18 -2.30
C ALA A 676 1.84 6.90 -1.92
N ALA A 677 2.71 6.49 -2.86
CA ALA A 677 4.04 5.95 -2.55
C ALA A 677 5.24 6.83 -2.98
N LYS A 678 5.02 8.05 -3.49
CA LYS A 678 6.10 8.91 -4.02
C LYS A 678 6.79 9.84 -3.01
N ALA A 679 6.50 9.74 -1.72
CA ALA A 679 6.97 10.69 -0.70
C ALA A 679 7.68 10.03 0.51
N VAL A 680 8.81 9.35 0.26
CA VAL A 680 9.86 9.14 1.28
C VAL A 680 11.25 9.20 0.60
N PRO A 681 11.98 10.32 0.72
CA PRO A 681 13.43 10.35 0.49
C PRO A 681 14.16 9.55 1.59
N ARG A 682 15.37 9.07 1.27
CA ARG A 682 16.19 8.16 2.12
C ARG A 682 16.66 8.76 3.43
#